data_AF-A0AAE1RLM6-F1
#
_entry.id   AF-A0AAE1RLM6-F1
#
_cell.length_a   1.000
_cell.length_b   1.000
_cell.length_c   1.000
_cell.angle_alpha   90.00
_cell.angle_beta   90.00
_cell.angle_gamma   90.00
#
_symmetry.space_group_name_H-M   'P 1'
#
loop_
_entity.id
_entity.type
_entity.pdbx_description
1 polymer ?
#
loop_
_entity_poly.entity_id
_entity_poly.type
_entity_poly.pdbx_seq_one_letter_code
_entity_poly.pdbx_strand_id
1 'polypeptide(L)'
;MSRCLLSAVEQYLKLDLCDSNIISTQIEDALELANNKKMKIERILFLNIAFSIFIGLVFGTSSGGDSRIILCIEREREALVKFKQGLIDKYDILSSWEKEECCSWKGVQCNNRTGHIMVLDIHTPQPMFNSDEYLRGNITPSLLELQHLKHLDLSYNVFGTSRIPDFIGSFPRLEYLNLQYANFLGEIPHTFGNLTNLQILVLGGNYNLVVKNLEWLPRLPFLRDLDLYGILIENINWLQQISKSPSLEKLNLEGCNLPDPIISTSHLSINVSSRLLSSLNLNSNKLSSSTFGWLFNLSTRFTTIDLSYNHLAGPIPEAFEYMQHLEVIDLAENTLEGGLPKSFGNLSLLKALNLSSNKLNQPLPEFLLSLSGKAEKSLEELRLSNNHLSGSFPDITRFSSLKSLYLQENQLNGSFLESYGQTSKIKVLDLSLNQITGSLPNLATFLALRELRLNNNQFKGILPQSVGQLSKLERLRVNSNFLEGSITESHLSNLSNLKELDLSYNSFSFQLGPNWLPPFELDIISLSRCEMGHHFPQWLRTQKTYSHLDISFGGISAVAPNWFWDLSPEIMYFNISNNKISGEIPDLYPKFVASEESNFPIMDFSSNNLSGLVPSFPSNLETLNLSKNKFVGSISFLCKIANPLFRTIDLSNNLLSGELPNCLMKFEELAILNLANNNLHGKIPSSVGALMDIQSLQLRNNNFTGDLPASLKNCGILQILDVGGNKLSGEIPSWIGSHLTYLVVLSLRVNKFNGKIPPNLCHLNEVRILDLSRNILLGEIPRCLNNFTSLLQDDSSNSSILFHLGENNEYGFYSYAEDYMGDALVQWKSSESVYNKTLGLLKIIDFSSNELVGRVPEEMAQLGGLLSLNLSRNNLTGNIIEGIGKMKNLESLDLSKNQLTGRIPTSLAQLHFLSILDLSSNNLSGKIPSSTQLQSFDPSSYAGNNELCGPPLAECLIADHSRINNLDEEDKIISFGFYRCLLSVVDQCHKLDPCDNNIVSTQIEDALGLTNNKRSNLFEDFQSLLSSPAPVPKRIQHNRVKSATITYDKDYRSPHSESLNRVTQLPNLQAQPLKTTQVTTHYK
;
A
#
# COMPACT_ATOMS: atom_id res chain seq x y z
N MET A 1 20.59 -48.73 52.31
CA MET A 1 21.41 -47.80 53.11
C MET A 1 20.85 -46.39 52.90
N SER A 2 20.62 -45.52 53.89
CA SER A 2 20.43 -45.62 55.36
C SER A 2 20.42 -44.18 55.90
N ARG A 3 19.48 -43.67 56.71
CA ARG A 3 18.37 -44.27 57.49
C ARG A 3 17.18 -43.30 57.56
N CYS A 4 15.97 -43.86 57.47
CA CYS A 4 14.82 -43.73 58.40
C CYS A 4 14.38 -42.36 58.93
N LEU A 5 13.09 -42.05 59.06
CA LEU A 5 11.78 -42.61 58.62
C LEU A 5 10.80 -41.40 58.76
N LEU A 6 9.75 -41.18 57.96
CA LEU A 6 8.66 -42.10 57.64
C LEU A 6 8.05 -41.71 56.28
N SER A 7 8.05 -42.63 55.32
CA SER A 7 7.34 -42.52 54.03
C SER A 7 6.96 -43.94 53.59
N ALA A 8 5.67 -44.14 53.31
CA ALA A 8 4.95 -45.31 52.79
C ALA A 8 3.53 -45.25 53.45
N VAL A 9 2.42 -45.51 52.79
CA VAL A 9 2.19 -46.39 51.63
C VAL A 9 1.39 -45.70 50.53
N GLU A 10 1.89 -45.89 49.32
CA GLU A 10 1.34 -45.61 48.00
C GLU A 10 0.02 -46.35 47.66
N GLN A 11 -0.66 -45.82 46.64
CA GLN A 11 -1.49 -46.51 45.63
C GLN A 11 -2.05 -47.94 45.94
N TYR A 12 -3.38 -48.11 45.83
CA TYR A 12 -4.03 -48.89 44.75
C TYR A 12 -5.55 -49.04 44.97
N LEU A 13 -6.38 -48.67 43.97
CA LEU A 13 -7.77 -49.15 43.74
C LEU A 13 -8.81 -48.84 44.85
N LYS A 14 -10.14 -48.81 44.63
CA LYS A 14 -11.07 -49.02 43.50
C LYS A 14 -12.29 -48.09 43.78
N LEU A 15 -13.02 -47.55 42.79
CA LEU A 15 -14.33 -48.09 42.32
C LEU A 15 -15.17 -48.69 43.49
N ASP A 16 -16.42 -48.32 43.75
CA ASP A 16 -17.49 -48.19 42.74
C ASP A 16 -18.85 -47.73 43.35
N LEU A 17 -19.72 -47.23 42.46
CA LEU A 17 -21.19 -47.46 42.38
C LEU A 17 -22.25 -46.85 43.33
N CYS A 18 -23.44 -46.79 42.70
CA CYS A 18 -24.81 -46.55 43.17
C CYS A 18 -25.17 -45.11 43.53
N ASP A 19 -25.85 -44.37 42.66
CA ASP A 19 -27.26 -44.52 42.22
C ASP A 19 -28.28 -44.35 43.35
N SER A 20 -29.09 -43.30 43.28
CA SER A 20 -30.43 -43.39 42.67
C SER A 20 -31.12 -42.01 42.75
N ASN A 21 -31.50 -41.37 41.64
CA ASN A 21 -32.62 -41.64 40.72
C ASN A 21 -33.93 -40.95 41.16
N ILE A 22 -34.80 -40.67 40.18
CA ILE A 22 -36.26 -40.45 40.30
C ILE A 22 -36.81 -39.01 40.56
N ILE A 23 -37.20 -38.39 39.43
CA ILE A 23 -38.55 -37.86 39.11
C ILE A 23 -38.97 -36.44 39.55
N SER A 24 -39.21 -35.62 38.50
CA SER A 24 -40.31 -34.65 38.31
C SER A 24 -40.57 -33.55 39.35
N THR A 25 -40.21 -32.32 38.97
CA THR A 25 -41.16 -31.33 38.38
C THR A 25 -40.35 -30.45 37.41
N GLN A 26 -40.62 -30.46 36.11
CA GLN A 26 -41.55 -29.55 35.44
C GLN A 26 -41.43 -28.06 35.85
N ILE A 27 -41.00 -27.25 34.88
CA ILE A 27 -41.47 -25.87 34.66
C ILE A 27 -41.14 -24.87 35.78
N GLU A 28 -39.85 -24.57 36.00
CA GLU A 28 -39.45 -23.30 36.65
C GLU A 28 -38.12 -22.74 36.09
N ASP A 29 -37.03 -23.51 36.06
CA ASP A 29 -35.70 -22.98 35.67
C ASP A 29 -35.56 -22.56 34.19
N ALA A 30 -36.38 -23.11 33.29
CA ALA A 30 -36.41 -22.70 31.88
C ALA A 30 -37.09 -21.32 31.66
N LEU A 31 -37.79 -20.79 32.68
CA LEU A 31 -38.34 -19.43 32.65
C LEU A 31 -37.33 -18.38 33.18
N GLU A 32 -36.31 -18.77 33.94
CA GLU A 32 -35.43 -17.80 34.61
C GLU A 32 -34.29 -17.26 33.71
N LEU A 33 -33.82 -18.05 32.73
CA LEU A 33 -32.80 -17.60 31.78
C LEU A 33 -33.37 -16.81 30.59
N ALA A 34 -34.64 -17.05 30.22
CA ALA A 34 -35.38 -16.18 29.30
C ALA A 34 -35.76 -14.84 29.97
N ASN A 35 -36.15 -14.88 31.25
CA ASN A 35 -36.47 -13.67 32.00
C ASN A 35 -35.25 -12.80 32.32
N ASN A 36 -34.01 -13.30 32.40
CA ASN A 36 -32.87 -12.43 32.75
C ASN A 36 -32.29 -11.56 31.61
N LYS A 37 -32.57 -11.88 30.33
CA LYS A 37 -32.35 -10.90 29.23
C LYS A 37 -33.56 -10.00 29.04
N LYS A 38 -34.78 -10.51 29.23
CA LYS A 38 -35.98 -9.67 29.22
C LYS A 38 -35.93 -8.63 30.36
N MET A 39 -35.58 -9.01 31.58
CA MET A 39 -35.40 -8.12 32.73
C MET A 39 -34.25 -7.12 32.63
N LYS A 40 -33.33 -7.17 31.66
CA LYS A 40 -32.36 -6.06 31.48
C LYS A 40 -32.89 -4.98 30.54
N ILE A 41 -33.63 -5.37 29.50
CA ILE A 41 -34.36 -4.42 28.64
C ILE A 41 -35.60 -3.90 29.39
N GLU A 42 -36.35 -4.79 30.04
CA GLU A 42 -37.44 -4.42 30.95
C GLU A 42 -36.93 -3.71 32.20
N ARG A 43 -35.72 -3.92 32.78
CA ARG A 43 -35.25 -3.00 33.84
C ARG A 43 -34.86 -1.63 33.30
N ILE A 44 -34.41 -1.48 32.06
CA ILE A 44 -34.19 -0.14 31.49
C ILE A 44 -35.55 0.51 31.16
N LEU A 45 -36.49 -0.25 30.60
CA LEU A 45 -37.85 0.21 30.32
C LEU A 45 -38.64 0.48 31.61
N PHE A 46 -38.46 -0.32 32.66
CA PHE A 46 -39.13 -0.22 33.97
C PHE A 46 -38.36 0.67 34.95
N LEU A 47 -37.08 1.00 34.74
CA LEU A 47 -36.49 2.20 35.38
C LEU A 47 -37.01 3.46 34.69
N ASN A 48 -37.12 3.51 33.35
CA ASN A 48 -37.70 4.68 32.69
C ASN A 48 -39.20 4.83 32.98
N ILE A 49 -39.96 3.73 33.03
CA ILE A 49 -41.37 3.70 33.43
C ILE A 49 -41.51 3.89 34.95
N ALA A 50 -40.67 3.32 35.82
CA ALA A 50 -40.74 3.61 37.26
C ALA A 50 -40.24 5.00 37.61
N PHE A 51 -39.32 5.61 36.86
CA PHE A 51 -38.96 7.03 37.02
C PHE A 51 -40.13 7.92 36.58
N SER A 52 -40.79 7.58 35.48
CA SER A 52 -42.03 8.24 35.04
C SER A 52 -43.21 8.05 36.02
N ILE A 53 -43.35 6.85 36.61
CA ILE A 53 -44.39 6.51 37.59
C ILE A 53 -44.04 7.05 38.99
N PHE A 54 -42.76 7.21 39.36
CA PHE A 54 -42.36 7.85 40.62
C PHE A 54 -42.59 9.36 40.54
N ILE A 55 -42.35 9.99 39.38
CA ILE A 55 -42.80 11.35 39.08
C ILE A 55 -44.35 11.43 39.11
N GLY A 56 -45.05 10.38 38.65
CA GLY A 56 -46.52 10.28 38.73
C GLY A 56 -47.11 9.99 40.12
N LEU A 57 -46.40 9.30 41.01
CA LEU A 57 -46.89 8.86 42.33
C LEU A 57 -46.48 9.78 43.48
N VAL A 58 -45.44 10.61 43.31
CA VAL A 58 -45.16 11.71 44.25
C VAL A 58 -46.26 12.80 44.18
N PHE A 59 -47.03 12.84 43.08
CA PHE A 59 -48.25 13.64 42.96
C PHE A 59 -49.51 12.77 42.93
N GLY A 60 -49.71 12.02 44.02
CA GLY A 60 -50.97 11.32 44.29
C GLY A 60 -52.17 12.27 44.20
N THR A 61 -53.13 11.92 43.37
CA THR A 61 -54.29 12.77 43.01
C THR A 61 -55.20 13.05 44.20
N SER A 62 -55.49 14.33 44.46
CA SER A 62 -56.69 14.75 45.18
C SER A 62 -57.43 15.85 44.41
N SER A 63 -58.73 15.61 44.20
CA SER A 63 -59.76 16.54 43.67
C SER A 63 -59.54 17.22 42.31
N GLY A 64 -60.60 17.22 41.49
CA GLY A 64 -60.61 17.92 40.20
C GLY A 64 -60.61 19.45 40.36
N GLY A 65 -59.97 20.11 39.39
CA GLY A 65 -59.94 21.55 39.18
C GLY A 65 -59.24 21.83 37.84
N ASP A 66 -59.74 22.82 37.09
CA ASP A 66 -59.41 23.12 35.68
C ASP A 66 -57.99 22.76 35.21
N SER A 67 -57.93 22.08 34.05
CA SER A 67 -56.71 21.93 33.26
C SER A 67 -56.28 23.29 32.69
N ARG A 68 -55.45 24.03 33.44
CA ARG A 68 -54.73 25.19 32.89
C ARG A 68 -53.84 24.72 31.75
N ILE A 69 -54.20 25.11 30.53
CA ILE A 69 -53.32 24.99 29.37
C ILE A 69 -52.06 25.79 29.69
N ILE A 70 -50.91 25.12 29.71
CA ILE A 70 -49.61 25.78 29.87
C ILE A 70 -49.28 26.40 28.52
N LEU A 71 -49.47 27.71 28.43
CA LEU A 71 -49.17 28.48 27.24
C LEU A 71 -47.72 28.96 27.29
N CYS A 72 -47.04 28.97 26.14
CA CYS A 72 -45.76 29.65 25.99
C CYS A 72 -45.90 31.14 26.36
N ILE A 73 -44.86 31.69 27.00
CA ILE A 73 -44.81 33.12 27.34
C ILE A 73 -44.57 33.92 26.06
N GLU A 74 -45.55 34.75 25.66
CA GLU A 74 -45.54 35.48 24.38
C GLU A 74 -44.26 36.32 24.16
N ARG A 75 -43.69 36.89 25.23
CA ARG A 75 -42.42 37.64 25.16
C ARG A 75 -41.22 36.76 24.77
N GLU A 76 -41.18 35.52 25.26
CA GLU A 76 -40.13 34.54 24.93
C GLU A 76 -40.36 33.94 23.54
N ARG A 77 -41.62 33.73 23.13
CA ARG A 77 -42.01 33.41 21.75
C ARG A 77 -41.56 34.49 20.77
N GLU A 78 -41.89 35.75 21.01
CA GLU A 78 -41.46 36.88 20.18
C GLU A 78 -39.93 36.95 20.04
N ALA A 79 -39.20 36.65 21.12
CA ALA A 79 -37.75 36.63 21.12
C ALA A 79 -37.17 35.53 20.21
N LEU A 80 -37.78 34.36 20.20
CA LEU A 80 -37.45 33.27 19.26
C LEU A 80 -37.86 33.57 17.81
N VAL A 81 -39.01 34.24 17.57
CA VAL A 81 -39.38 34.69 16.22
C VAL A 81 -38.35 35.70 15.69
N LYS A 82 -37.94 36.68 16.51
CA LYS A 82 -36.87 37.64 16.17
C LYS A 82 -35.52 36.96 15.95
N PHE A 83 -35.26 35.84 16.64
CA PHE A 83 -34.07 35.02 16.42
C PHE A 83 -34.13 34.27 15.07
N LYS A 84 -35.25 33.59 14.75
CA LYS A 84 -35.48 32.96 13.43
C LYS A 84 -35.33 33.97 12.28
N GLN A 85 -35.78 35.21 12.45
CA GLN A 85 -35.60 36.30 11.46
C GLN A 85 -34.12 36.71 11.21
N GLY A 86 -33.21 36.43 12.15
CA GLY A 86 -31.77 36.68 11.98
C GLY A 86 -31.02 35.55 11.25
N LEU A 87 -31.68 34.41 11.02
CA LEU A 87 -31.12 33.21 10.44
C LEU A 87 -31.51 33.05 8.96
N ILE A 88 -30.69 32.29 8.24
CA ILE A 88 -30.94 31.80 6.89
C ILE A 88 -31.20 30.30 7.00
N ASP A 89 -32.47 29.92 6.81
CA ASP A 89 -32.95 28.54 6.89
C ASP A 89 -33.45 28.11 5.50
N LYS A 90 -32.54 27.63 4.66
CA LYS A 90 -32.82 27.24 3.25
C LYS A 90 -33.54 25.89 3.15
N TYR A 91 -33.53 25.10 4.24
CA TYR A 91 -34.01 23.70 4.29
C TYR A 91 -35.13 23.49 5.32
N ASP A 92 -35.80 24.58 5.75
CA ASP A 92 -36.97 24.55 6.62
C ASP A 92 -36.76 23.79 7.95
N ILE A 93 -35.54 23.85 8.51
CA ILE A 93 -35.14 23.22 9.77
C ILE A 93 -35.99 23.74 10.94
N LEU A 94 -36.35 25.03 10.91
CA LEU A 94 -37.20 25.73 11.87
C LEU A 94 -38.66 25.87 11.37
N SER A 95 -39.11 25.05 10.43
CA SER A 95 -40.51 25.00 9.94
C SER A 95 -41.56 24.87 11.04
N SER A 96 -41.25 24.17 12.13
CA SER A 96 -42.19 24.04 13.26
C SER A 96 -42.45 25.36 14.01
N TRP A 97 -41.61 26.38 13.83
CA TRP A 97 -41.66 27.68 14.55
C TRP A 97 -42.66 28.66 13.90
N GLU A 98 -43.89 28.21 13.74
CA GLU A 98 -44.99 28.98 13.12
C GLU A 98 -46.32 28.86 13.90
N LYS A 99 -46.42 27.87 14.80
CA LYS A 99 -47.58 27.66 15.68
C LYS A 99 -47.58 28.64 16.84
N GLU A 100 -48.75 28.97 17.37
CA GLU A 100 -48.89 29.84 18.55
C GLU A 100 -48.18 29.28 19.80
N GLU A 101 -48.19 27.95 19.98
CA GLU A 101 -47.61 27.32 21.15
C GLU A 101 -46.12 27.00 20.97
N CYS A 102 -45.24 27.92 21.41
CA CYS A 102 -43.80 27.78 21.22
C CYS A 102 -43.17 26.59 21.97
N CYS A 103 -43.79 26.11 23.05
CA CYS A 103 -43.30 24.94 23.79
C CYS A 103 -43.53 23.61 23.02
N SER A 104 -44.17 23.68 21.84
CA SER A 104 -44.30 22.56 20.89
C SER A 104 -43.32 22.63 19.70
N TRP A 105 -42.48 23.67 19.63
CA TRP A 105 -41.53 23.85 18.54
C TRP A 105 -40.35 22.88 18.66
N LYS A 106 -39.87 22.35 17.53
CA LYS A 106 -38.68 21.51 17.49
C LYS A 106 -37.50 22.32 18.05
N GLY A 107 -36.81 21.76 19.04
CA GLY A 107 -35.68 22.40 19.70
C GLY A 107 -36.01 23.28 20.90
N VAL A 108 -37.28 23.48 21.24
CA VAL A 108 -37.69 24.30 22.39
C VAL A 108 -38.27 23.40 23.48
N GLN A 109 -37.82 23.56 24.73
CA GLN A 109 -38.47 22.93 25.88
C GLN A 109 -38.74 23.96 26.98
N CYS A 110 -39.98 23.94 27.48
CA CYS A 110 -40.45 24.84 28.53
C CYS A 110 -40.56 24.16 29.89
N ASN A 111 -40.66 24.97 30.95
CA ASN A 111 -40.94 24.52 32.29
C ASN A 111 -42.42 24.13 32.45
N ASN A 112 -42.68 22.87 32.76
CA ASN A 112 -44.01 22.26 32.94
C ASN A 112 -44.87 22.85 34.09
N ARG A 113 -44.47 23.96 34.72
CA ARG A 113 -45.26 24.71 35.72
C ARG A 113 -45.36 26.20 35.42
N THR A 114 -44.38 26.79 34.74
CA THR A 114 -44.29 28.24 34.55
C THR A 114 -44.33 28.69 33.08
N GLY A 115 -44.23 27.79 32.11
CA GLY A 115 -44.22 28.14 30.68
C GLY A 115 -42.94 28.78 30.16
N HIS A 116 -41.98 29.09 31.04
CA HIS A 116 -40.67 29.64 30.67
C HIS A 116 -39.82 28.65 29.86
N ILE A 117 -39.14 29.12 28.83
CA ILE A 117 -38.19 28.35 28.02
C ILE A 117 -36.93 28.03 28.84
N MET A 118 -36.60 26.74 28.90
CA MET A 118 -35.47 26.19 29.67
C MET A 118 -34.37 25.62 28.78
N VAL A 119 -34.74 25.13 27.59
CA VAL A 119 -33.85 24.51 26.61
C VAL A 119 -34.10 25.15 25.25
N LEU A 120 -33.02 25.57 24.59
CA LEU A 120 -32.99 25.90 23.17
C LEU A 120 -31.90 25.04 22.54
N ASP A 121 -32.31 24.09 21.72
CA ASP A 121 -31.45 23.15 21.01
C ASP A 121 -31.84 23.16 19.52
N ILE A 122 -31.01 23.80 18.70
CA ILE A 122 -31.17 23.81 17.25
C ILE A 122 -29.95 23.22 16.55
N HIS A 123 -29.33 22.19 17.15
CA HIS A 123 -28.28 21.45 16.46
C HIS A 123 -28.82 20.82 15.17
N THR A 124 -28.01 20.89 14.11
CA THR A 124 -28.18 20.04 12.93
C THR A 124 -27.59 18.66 13.24
N PRO A 125 -28.23 17.56 12.81
CA PRO A 125 -27.62 16.23 12.91
C PRO A 125 -26.24 16.23 12.21
N GLN A 126 -25.27 15.52 12.79
CA GLN A 126 -23.92 15.42 12.20
C GLN A 126 -24.00 14.95 10.73
N PRO A 127 -23.19 15.53 9.84
CA PRO A 127 -23.43 15.40 8.40
C PRO A 127 -22.96 14.06 7.82
N MET A 128 -23.78 13.51 6.94
CA MET A 128 -23.27 12.79 5.77
C MET A 128 -23.03 13.81 4.65
N PHE A 129 -21.86 14.46 4.71
CA PHE A 129 -21.13 15.15 3.63
C PHE A 129 -21.80 16.21 2.73
N ASN A 130 -23.03 16.68 2.96
CA ASN A 130 -23.60 17.81 2.21
C ASN A 130 -23.43 19.17 2.93
N SER A 131 -22.78 20.14 2.27
CA SER A 131 -22.38 21.43 2.88
C SER A 131 -23.49 22.49 2.97
N ASP A 132 -24.69 22.17 2.47
CA ASP A 132 -25.78 23.13 2.28
C ASP A 132 -26.91 23.03 3.32
N GLU A 133 -27.07 21.92 4.05
CA GLU A 133 -28.18 21.65 4.98
C GLU A 133 -28.03 22.29 6.38
N TYR A 134 -27.37 23.45 6.48
CA TYR A 134 -27.05 24.11 7.76
C TYR A 134 -27.76 25.45 7.94
N LEU A 135 -28.17 25.78 9.16
CA LEU A 135 -28.58 27.16 9.48
C LEU A 135 -27.40 28.09 9.35
N ARG A 136 -27.60 29.23 8.68
CA ARG A 136 -26.60 30.30 8.55
C ARG A 136 -27.17 31.62 9.10
N GLY A 137 -26.40 32.70 9.06
CA GLY A 137 -26.83 34.03 9.52
C GLY A 137 -26.38 34.38 10.94
N ASN A 138 -27.03 35.38 11.55
CA ASN A 138 -26.54 36.04 12.77
C ASN A 138 -27.36 35.66 14.00
N ILE A 139 -26.67 35.33 15.10
CA ILE A 139 -27.30 35.12 16.40
C ILE A 139 -27.65 36.48 17.01
N THR A 140 -28.94 36.73 17.21
CA THR A 140 -29.48 38.03 17.64
C THR A 140 -29.53 38.18 19.16
N PRO A 141 -29.33 39.40 19.72
CA PRO A 141 -29.50 39.66 21.15
C PRO A 141 -30.93 39.45 21.70
N SER A 142 -31.92 39.16 20.85
CA SER A 142 -33.29 38.85 21.29
C SER A 142 -33.33 37.64 22.22
N LEU A 143 -32.38 36.70 22.11
CA LEU A 143 -32.28 35.55 23.01
C LEU A 143 -32.09 35.95 24.49
N LEU A 144 -31.61 37.17 24.80
CA LEU A 144 -31.53 37.68 26.19
C LEU A 144 -32.88 37.73 26.91
N GLU A 145 -34.01 37.68 26.19
CA GLU A 145 -35.33 37.59 26.80
C GLU A 145 -35.56 36.23 27.49
N LEU A 146 -34.80 35.20 27.13
CA LEU A 146 -34.87 33.84 27.70
C LEU A 146 -34.12 33.76 29.05
N GLN A 147 -34.52 34.57 30.03
CA GLN A 147 -33.86 34.72 31.34
C GLN A 147 -33.83 33.42 32.18
N HIS A 148 -34.60 32.41 31.79
CA HIS A 148 -34.68 31.11 32.46
C HIS A 148 -33.91 29.99 31.74
N LEU A 149 -33.27 30.29 30.60
CA LEU A 149 -32.54 29.34 29.79
C LEU A 149 -31.40 28.66 30.58
N LYS A 150 -31.38 27.33 30.55
CA LYS A 150 -30.35 26.48 31.17
C LYS A 150 -29.47 25.79 30.13
N HIS A 151 -30.01 25.49 28.96
CA HIS A 151 -29.32 24.73 27.92
C HIS A 151 -29.44 25.48 26.59
N LEU A 152 -28.30 25.75 25.98
CA LEU A 152 -28.17 26.35 24.66
C LEU A 152 -27.25 25.48 23.80
N ASP A 153 -27.82 24.82 22.79
CA ASP A 153 -27.07 24.10 21.76
C ASP A 153 -27.37 24.69 20.38
N LEU A 154 -26.31 25.15 19.72
CA LEU A 154 -26.33 25.73 18.37
C LEU A 154 -25.39 24.97 17.42
N SER A 155 -24.95 23.77 17.80
CA SER A 155 -23.87 23.05 17.12
C SER A 155 -24.17 22.57 15.69
N TYR A 156 -23.11 22.29 14.94
CA TYR A 156 -23.13 21.83 13.53
C TYR A 156 -23.78 22.78 12.51
N ASN A 157 -24.15 23.99 12.92
CA ASN A 157 -24.64 25.06 12.05
C ASN A 157 -23.47 25.86 11.44
N VAL A 158 -23.73 26.79 10.53
CA VAL A 158 -22.68 27.58 9.86
C VAL A 158 -23.00 29.08 9.98
N PHE A 159 -22.76 29.66 11.16
CA PHE A 159 -23.00 31.09 11.44
C PHE A 159 -21.95 32.04 10.81
N GLY A 160 -21.13 31.52 9.89
CA GLY A 160 -20.46 32.24 8.81
C GLY A 160 -19.69 33.50 9.20
N THR A 161 -18.42 33.35 9.57
CA THR A 161 -17.45 34.45 9.80
C THR A 161 -17.80 35.44 10.92
N SER A 162 -18.86 35.18 11.69
CA SER A 162 -19.19 35.95 12.88
C SER A 162 -18.31 35.56 14.08
N ARG A 163 -18.16 36.50 15.03
CA ARG A 163 -17.62 36.20 16.36
C ARG A 163 -18.73 35.64 17.24
N ILE A 164 -18.37 34.81 18.21
CA ILE A 164 -19.29 34.40 19.29
C ILE A 164 -19.83 35.69 19.97
N PRO A 165 -21.15 35.91 20.06
CA PRO A 165 -21.68 37.13 20.66
C PRO A 165 -21.41 37.25 22.17
N ASP A 166 -20.83 38.37 22.60
CA ASP A 166 -20.52 38.65 24.02
C ASP A 166 -21.73 38.52 24.96
N PHE A 167 -22.94 38.77 24.44
CA PHE A 167 -24.17 38.72 25.23
C PHE A 167 -24.51 37.31 25.73
N ILE A 168 -23.99 36.25 25.11
CA ILE A 168 -24.17 34.86 25.59
C ILE A 168 -23.62 34.73 27.02
N GLY A 169 -22.56 35.46 27.37
CA GLY A 169 -22.03 35.53 28.74
C GLY A 169 -22.96 36.20 29.78
N SER A 170 -24.16 36.65 29.40
CA SER A 170 -25.12 37.32 30.28
C SER A 170 -26.30 36.44 30.72
N PHE A 171 -26.37 35.16 30.31
CA PHE A 171 -27.44 34.26 30.73
C PHE A 171 -27.28 33.85 32.21
N PRO A 172 -28.23 34.22 33.11
CA PRO A 172 -28.03 34.09 34.56
C PRO A 172 -28.14 32.65 35.08
N ARG A 173 -28.67 31.72 34.27
CA ARG A 173 -28.97 30.33 34.67
C ARG A 173 -28.40 29.28 33.72
N LEU A 174 -27.53 29.66 32.79
CA LEU A 174 -26.99 28.73 31.80
C LEU A 174 -26.10 27.68 32.49
N GLU A 175 -26.44 26.41 32.28
CA GLU A 175 -25.79 25.22 32.83
C GLU A 175 -25.07 24.43 31.71
N TYR A 176 -25.53 24.54 30.47
CA TYR A 176 -24.96 23.89 29.29
C TYR A 176 -24.87 24.87 28.11
N LEU A 177 -23.68 24.95 27.48
CA LEU A 177 -23.45 25.70 26.25
C LEU A 177 -22.65 24.84 25.26
N ASN A 178 -23.24 24.60 24.09
CA ASN A 178 -22.58 23.89 22.99
C ASN A 178 -22.63 24.71 21.68
N LEU A 179 -21.45 24.99 21.15
CA LEU A 179 -21.22 25.74 19.92
C LEU A 179 -20.25 24.99 18.99
N GLN A 180 -20.08 23.66 19.14
CA GLN A 180 -19.14 22.89 18.31
C GLN A 180 -19.46 22.98 16.81
N TYR A 181 -18.43 22.93 15.96
CA TYR A 181 -18.55 22.94 14.49
C TYR A 181 -19.42 24.08 13.91
N ALA A 182 -19.52 25.21 14.61
CA ALA A 182 -20.43 26.31 14.28
C ALA A 182 -19.84 27.35 13.28
N ASN A 183 -18.57 27.17 12.89
CA ASN A 183 -17.75 28.07 12.06
C ASN A 183 -17.64 29.52 12.58
N PHE A 184 -17.53 29.68 13.91
CA PHE A 184 -17.17 30.97 14.51
C PHE A 184 -15.69 31.31 14.29
N LEU A 185 -15.37 32.61 14.31
CA LEU A 185 -13.99 33.09 14.24
C LEU A 185 -13.65 34.11 15.34
N GLY A 186 -12.34 34.29 15.57
CA GLY A 186 -11.82 35.28 16.52
C GLY A 186 -11.73 34.77 17.96
N GLU A 187 -11.80 35.68 18.92
CA GLU A 187 -11.53 35.39 20.34
C GLU A 187 -12.77 34.85 21.07
N ILE A 188 -12.58 33.91 22.00
CA ILE A 188 -13.63 33.50 22.94
C ILE A 188 -13.99 34.70 23.85
N PRO A 189 -15.29 35.06 24.00
CA PRO A 189 -15.71 36.16 24.85
C PRO A 189 -15.29 36.02 26.31
N HIS A 190 -14.57 37.01 26.84
CA HIS A 190 -14.22 37.09 28.26
C HIS A 190 -15.45 37.11 29.18
N THR A 191 -16.62 37.51 28.66
CA THR A 191 -17.92 37.50 29.35
C THR A 191 -18.37 36.10 29.72
N PHE A 192 -17.84 35.04 29.09
CA PHE A 192 -18.12 33.65 29.49
C PHE A 192 -17.76 33.39 30.96
N GLY A 193 -16.77 34.08 31.51
CA GLY A 193 -16.42 34.02 32.94
C GLY A 193 -17.50 34.54 33.91
N ASN A 194 -18.61 35.09 33.39
CA ASN A 194 -19.78 35.49 34.19
C ASN A 194 -20.85 34.38 34.29
N LEU A 195 -20.72 33.30 33.52
CA LEU A 195 -21.69 32.18 33.48
C LEU A 195 -21.53 31.26 34.70
N THR A 196 -21.73 31.79 35.90
CA THR A 196 -21.38 31.12 37.16
C THR A 196 -22.09 29.80 37.44
N ASN A 197 -23.19 29.49 36.72
CA ASN A 197 -23.92 28.21 36.80
C ASN A 197 -23.47 27.17 35.75
N LEU A 198 -22.55 27.51 34.85
CA LEU A 198 -22.16 26.66 33.72
C LEU A 198 -21.43 25.40 34.20
N GLN A 199 -21.90 24.24 33.73
CA GLN A 199 -21.38 22.92 34.05
C GLN A 199 -20.68 22.25 32.85
N ILE A 200 -21.14 22.54 31.64
CA ILE A 200 -20.60 22.00 30.39
C ILE A 200 -20.40 23.13 29.39
N LEU A 201 -19.20 23.22 28.81
CA LEU A 201 -18.83 24.15 27.74
C LEU A 201 -18.15 23.39 26.60
N VAL A 202 -18.79 23.35 25.43
CA VAL A 202 -18.27 22.67 24.24
C VAL A 202 -18.15 23.68 23.10
N LEU A 203 -16.93 23.93 22.62
CA LEU A 203 -16.62 24.88 21.56
C LEU A 203 -15.82 24.27 20.39
N GLY A 204 -15.43 23.00 20.48
CA GLY A 204 -14.49 22.37 19.54
C GLY A 204 -14.93 22.36 18.06
N GLY A 205 -13.99 22.15 17.15
CA GLY A 205 -14.22 22.12 15.70
C GLY A 205 -14.44 23.49 15.05
N ASN A 206 -14.30 24.57 15.83
CA ASN A 206 -14.26 25.94 15.33
C ASN A 206 -12.80 26.37 15.10
N TYR A 207 -12.16 25.82 14.06
CA TYR A 207 -10.72 26.02 13.77
C TYR A 207 -10.28 27.49 13.56
N ASN A 208 -11.22 28.41 13.35
CA ASN A 208 -10.97 29.84 13.21
C ASN A 208 -11.09 30.62 14.55
N LEU A 209 -11.42 29.95 15.65
CA LEU A 209 -11.37 30.54 17.00
C LEU A 209 -9.95 30.51 17.56
N VAL A 210 -9.67 31.45 18.45
CA VAL A 210 -8.38 31.59 19.13
C VAL A 210 -8.58 31.85 20.63
N VAL A 211 -7.83 31.12 21.46
CA VAL A 211 -7.78 31.32 22.92
C VAL A 211 -6.51 32.07 23.31
N LYS A 212 -6.62 33.40 23.45
CA LYS A 212 -5.51 34.23 23.95
C LYS A 212 -5.17 33.99 25.41
N ASN A 213 -6.15 33.65 26.24
CA ASN A 213 -5.95 33.24 27.63
C ASN A 213 -7.17 32.47 28.18
N LEU A 214 -6.94 31.77 29.30
CA LEU A 214 -7.95 31.01 30.04
C LEU A 214 -8.27 31.65 31.41
N GLU A 215 -8.11 32.96 31.59
CA GLU A 215 -8.30 33.65 32.89
C GLU A 215 -9.77 33.73 33.35
N TRP A 216 -10.70 33.45 32.43
CA TRP A 216 -12.13 33.31 32.73
C TRP A 216 -12.46 31.93 33.35
N LEU A 217 -11.63 30.90 33.10
CA LEU A 217 -11.91 29.53 33.53
C LEU A 217 -12.01 29.37 35.06
N PRO A 218 -11.12 29.96 35.90
CA PRO A 218 -11.23 29.85 37.36
C PRO A 218 -12.43 30.61 37.95
N ARG A 219 -13.17 31.39 37.16
CA ARG A 219 -14.39 32.12 37.58
C ARG A 219 -15.66 31.27 37.45
N LEU A 220 -15.55 30.05 36.93
CA LEU A 220 -16.66 29.12 36.69
C LEU A 220 -16.66 28.00 37.76
N PRO A 221 -17.33 28.19 38.91
CA PRO A 221 -17.21 27.32 40.07
C PRO A 221 -17.91 25.96 39.92
N PHE A 222 -18.69 25.74 38.85
CA PHE A 222 -19.41 24.49 38.60
C PHE A 222 -19.05 23.81 37.29
N LEU A 223 -18.09 24.35 36.52
CA LEU A 223 -17.69 23.79 35.22
C LEU A 223 -16.96 22.46 35.41
N ARG A 224 -17.52 21.39 34.85
CA ARG A 224 -17.02 20.00 34.94
C ARG A 224 -16.42 19.53 33.63
N ASP A 225 -17.10 19.76 32.52
CA ASP A 225 -16.66 19.33 31.20
C ASP A 225 -16.31 20.57 30.36
N LEU A 226 -15.06 20.63 29.89
CA LEU A 226 -14.58 21.63 28.93
C LEU A 226 -14.03 20.94 27.69
N ASP A 227 -14.58 21.30 26.53
CA ASP A 227 -14.10 20.87 25.22
C ASP A 227 -13.76 22.08 24.34
N LEU A 228 -12.49 22.17 23.94
CA LEU A 228 -11.95 23.20 23.04
C LEU A 228 -11.25 22.56 21.82
N TYR A 229 -11.60 21.33 21.42
CA TYR A 229 -10.83 20.57 20.43
C TYR A 229 -10.65 21.37 19.11
N GLY A 230 -9.44 21.34 18.53
CA GLY A 230 -9.10 22.00 17.27
C GLY A 230 -9.06 23.54 17.34
N ILE A 231 -9.18 24.16 18.52
CA ILE A 231 -9.08 25.61 18.69
C ILE A 231 -7.63 25.99 19.02
N LEU A 232 -7.07 26.98 18.30
CA LEU A 232 -5.72 27.45 18.56
C LEU A 232 -5.59 28.11 19.95
N ILE A 233 -4.71 27.59 20.81
CA ILE A 233 -4.40 28.19 22.12
C ILE A 233 -3.04 28.89 22.05
N GLU A 234 -3.04 30.23 22.01
CA GLU A 234 -1.81 31.05 21.95
C GLU A 234 -1.06 31.14 23.30
N ASN A 235 -1.64 30.63 24.39
CA ASN A 235 -1.17 30.90 25.75
C ASN A 235 -0.30 29.78 26.36
N ILE A 236 0.96 30.10 26.63
CA ILE A 236 1.94 29.16 27.20
C ILE A 236 1.63 28.79 28.67
N ASN A 237 0.82 29.58 29.39
CA ASN A 237 0.43 29.34 30.78
C ASN A 237 -0.88 28.56 30.94
N TRP A 238 -1.35 27.86 29.90
CA TRP A 238 -2.61 27.12 29.88
C TRP A 238 -2.77 26.20 31.11
N LEU A 239 -1.76 25.38 31.42
CA LEU A 239 -1.76 24.45 32.56
C LEU A 239 -1.91 25.18 33.91
N GLN A 240 -1.36 26.40 34.04
CA GLN A 240 -1.49 27.19 35.27
C GLN A 240 -2.91 27.73 35.49
N GLN A 241 -3.69 27.94 34.43
CA GLN A 241 -5.09 28.38 34.56
C GLN A 241 -6.03 27.19 34.78
N ILE A 242 -5.81 26.08 34.07
CA ILE A 242 -6.55 24.84 34.27
C ILE A 242 -6.36 24.31 35.69
N SER A 243 -5.13 24.36 36.22
CA SER A 243 -4.86 24.00 37.61
C SER A 243 -5.48 24.95 38.66
N LYS A 244 -6.07 26.09 38.28
CA LYS A 244 -6.87 26.94 39.18
C LYS A 244 -8.38 26.65 39.12
N SER A 245 -8.86 25.83 38.18
CA SER A 245 -10.28 25.44 38.12
C SER A 245 -10.63 24.48 39.27
N PRO A 246 -11.70 24.75 40.06
CA PRO A 246 -12.00 23.98 41.27
C PRO A 246 -12.83 22.71 41.01
N SER A 247 -13.52 22.61 39.88
CA SER A 247 -14.56 21.58 39.65
C SER A 247 -14.45 20.82 38.33
N LEU A 248 -13.38 21.04 37.56
CA LEU A 248 -13.18 20.38 36.27
C LEU A 248 -12.96 18.86 36.45
N GLU A 249 -13.80 18.06 35.80
CA GLU A 249 -13.84 16.59 35.81
C GLU A 249 -13.32 16.02 34.48
N LYS A 250 -13.58 16.70 33.35
CA LYS A 250 -13.09 16.33 32.01
C LYS A 250 -12.55 17.52 31.24
N LEU A 251 -11.49 17.28 30.47
CA LEU A 251 -10.82 18.28 29.65
C LEU A 251 -10.43 17.69 28.30
N ASN A 252 -10.92 18.30 27.21
CA ASN A 252 -10.48 18.02 25.84
C ASN A 252 -9.81 19.25 25.22
N LEU A 253 -8.51 19.13 24.93
CA LEU A 253 -7.69 20.11 24.19
C LEU A 253 -6.93 19.44 23.03
N GLU A 254 -7.55 18.44 22.41
CA GLU A 254 -7.02 17.80 21.20
C GLU A 254 -6.81 18.83 20.07
N GLY A 255 -5.72 18.73 19.31
CA GLY A 255 -5.48 19.57 18.12
C GLY A 255 -5.23 21.05 18.41
N CYS A 256 -5.02 21.45 19.67
CA CYS A 256 -4.95 22.85 20.10
C CYS A 256 -3.59 23.53 19.88
N ASN A 257 -2.61 22.84 19.27
CA ASN A 257 -1.25 23.32 19.00
C ASN A 257 -0.47 23.70 20.29
N LEU A 258 -0.75 23.02 21.40
CA LEU A 258 -0.15 23.27 22.71
C LEU A 258 1.34 22.91 22.77
N PRO A 259 2.24 23.83 23.16
CA PRO A 259 3.61 23.52 23.53
C PRO A 259 3.70 23.02 24.97
N ASP A 260 4.87 22.49 25.34
CA ASP A 260 5.22 22.24 26.74
C ASP A 260 5.03 23.51 27.60
N PRO A 261 4.40 23.42 28.79
CA PRO A 261 4.21 24.56 29.67
C PRO A 261 5.52 24.98 30.33
N ILE A 262 5.77 26.31 30.41
CA ILE A 262 6.95 26.85 31.12
C ILE A 262 6.72 26.69 32.64
N ILE A 263 7.29 25.63 33.22
CA ILE A 263 7.20 25.35 34.66
C ILE A 263 8.41 25.94 35.39
N SER A 264 8.18 27.02 36.13
CA SER A 264 9.07 27.39 37.24
C SER A 264 8.89 26.38 38.37
N THR A 265 9.88 25.51 38.55
CA THR A 265 9.87 24.38 39.51
C THR A 265 9.69 24.79 40.98
N SER A 266 9.79 26.08 41.31
CA SER A 266 9.57 26.64 42.65
C SER A 266 8.10 26.86 43.04
N HIS A 267 7.14 26.74 42.11
CA HIS A 267 5.73 27.10 42.37
C HIS A 267 4.73 25.95 42.30
N LEU A 268 5.16 24.72 42.00
CA LEU A 268 4.29 23.53 42.04
C LEU A 268 4.21 22.91 43.45
N SER A 269 3.91 23.73 44.45
CA SER A 269 3.24 23.25 45.67
C SER A 269 1.76 22.97 45.38
N ILE A 270 1.49 22.14 44.36
CA ILE A 270 0.16 21.65 44.05
C ILE A 270 -0.28 20.80 45.26
N ASN A 271 -1.38 21.21 45.89
CA ASN A 271 -2.00 20.41 46.93
C ASN A 271 -2.72 19.22 46.26
N VAL A 272 -2.01 18.10 46.11
CA VAL A 272 -2.37 16.98 45.20
C VAL A 272 -3.70 16.30 45.54
N SER A 273 -4.15 16.39 46.79
CA SER A 273 -5.17 15.49 47.36
C SER A 273 -6.65 15.84 47.10
N SER A 274 -6.97 16.94 46.38
CA SER A 274 -8.35 17.47 46.32
C SER A 274 -8.94 17.73 44.93
N ARG A 275 -8.34 17.24 43.84
CA ARG A 275 -8.79 17.51 42.46
C ARG A 275 -9.75 16.44 41.92
N LEU A 276 -10.72 16.87 41.09
CA LEU A 276 -11.75 16.01 40.50
C LEU A 276 -11.44 15.52 39.08
N LEU A 277 -10.40 16.06 38.42
CA LEU A 277 -10.09 15.73 37.03
C LEU A 277 -9.86 14.23 36.84
N SER A 278 -10.64 13.65 35.93
CA SER A 278 -10.79 12.21 35.71
C SER A 278 -10.59 11.81 34.24
N SER A 279 -10.78 12.74 33.29
CA SER A 279 -10.53 12.53 31.87
C SER A 279 -9.71 13.69 31.31
N LEU A 280 -8.67 13.36 30.54
CA LEU A 280 -7.76 14.31 29.90
C LEU A 280 -7.44 13.83 28.49
N ASN A 281 -7.83 14.61 27.49
CA ASN A 281 -7.42 14.44 26.10
C ASN A 281 -6.53 15.65 25.70
N LEU A 282 -5.28 15.36 25.33
CA LEU A 282 -4.29 16.30 24.77
C LEU A 282 -3.69 15.76 23.45
N ASN A 283 -4.42 14.90 22.74
CA ASN A 283 -4.07 14.34 21.43
C ASN A 283 -3.67 15.45 20.42
N SER A 284 -2.79 15.17 19.46
CA SER A 284 -2.47 16.08 18.34
C SER A 284 -1.92 17.44 18.79
N ASN A 285 -0.90 17.42 19.65
CA ASN A 285 -0.24 18.61 20.20
C ASN A 285 1.29 18.53 20.07
N LYS A 286 2.00 19.51 20.66
CA LYS A 286 3.47 19.64 20.60
C LYS A 286 4.11 19.39 21.96
N LEU A 287 3.55 18.46 22.73
CA LEU A 287 4.02 18.10 24.06
C LEU A 287 5.21 17.14 23.98
N SER A 288 6.23 17.35 24.82
CA SER A 288 7.37 16.43 24.97
C SER A 288 7.27 15.61 26.27
N SER A 289 8.24 14.74 26.51
CA SER A 289 8.36 13.93 27.74
C SER A 289 8.34 14.75 29.05
N SER A 290 8.52 16.07 28.99
CA SER A 290 8.29 16.97 30.13
C SER A 290 6.88 16.80 30.74
N THR A 291 5.91 16.42 29.90
CA THR A 291 4.52 16.10 30.23
C THR A 291 4.37 15.21 31.44
N PHE A 292 5.12 14.11 31.48
CA PHE A 292 5.06 13.15 32.58
C PHE A 292 5.36 13.79 33.94
N GLY A 293 6.29 14.76 34.01
CA GLY A 293 6.69 15.41 35.26
C GLY A 293 5.58 16.20 35.96
N TRP A 294 4.65 16.79 35.20
CA TRP A 294 3.49 17.50 35.77
C TRP A 294 2.20 16.69 35.75
N LEU A 295 2.03 15.75 34.82
CA LEU A 295 0.86 14.89 34.70
C LEU A 295 0.57 14.11 35.99
N PHE A 296 1.59 13.44 36.55
CA PHE A 296 1.44 12.67 37.80
C PHE A 296 1.09 13.54 39.02
N ASN A 297 1.36 14.85 38.96
CA ASN A 297 1.03 15.83 39.99
C ASN A 297 -0.35 16.51 39.77
N LEU A 298 -0.99 16.30 38.62
CA LEU A 298 -2.23 16.98 38.25
C LEU A 298 -3.48 16.31 38.83
N SER A 299 -3.55 14.97 38.80
CA SER A 299 -4.60 14.17 39.45
C SER A 299 -4.17 12.70 39.57
N THR A 300 -4.62 12.01 40.62
CA THR A 300 -4.50 10.54 40.78
C THR A 300 -5.83 9.82 40.52
N ARG A 301 -6.88 10.57 40.13
CA ARG A 301 -8.23 10.07 39.83
C ARG A 301 -8.50 9.87 38.34
N PHE A 302 -7.48 9.97 37.49
CA PHE A 302 -7.65 9.73 36.06
C PHE A 302 -8.20 8.33 35.78
N THR A 303 -9.23 8.29 34.94
CA THR A 303 -9.85 7.12 34.33
C THR A 303 -9.47 7.02 32.85
N THR A 304 -9.27 8.16 32.19
CA THR A 304 -8.84 8.24 30.79
C THR A 304 -7.75 9.28 30.63
N ILE A 305 -6.65 8.89 29.98
CA ILE A 305 -5.59 9.78 29.51
C ILE A 305 -5.33 9.48 28.04
N ASP A 306 -5.43 10.49 27.19
CA ASP A 306 -4.99 10.46 25.79
C ASP A 306 -3.92 11.55 25.59
N LEU A 307 -2.71 11.11 25.23
CA LEU A 307 -1.57 11.94 24.84
C LEU A 307 -1.02 11.49 23.46
N SER A 308 -1.86 10.87 22.64
CA SER A 308 -1.46 10.39 21.32
C SER A 308 -1.09 11.53 20.37
N TYR A 309 -0.39 11.23 19.28
CA TYR A 309 -0.02 12.21 18.25
C TYR A 309 0.73 13.43 18.83
N ASN A 310 1.82 13.15 19.56
CA ASN A 310 2.64 14.13 20.28
C ASN A 310 4.14 13.81 20.09
N HIS A 311 5.01 14.52 20.82
CA HIS A 311 6.47 14.38 20.73
C HIS A 311 7.06 13.75 22.00
N LEU A 312 6.31 12.84 22.65
CA LEU A 312 6.80 12.10 23.81
C LEU A 312 7.91 11.12 23.38
N ALA A 313 9.00 11.07 24.14
CA ALA A 313 10.20 10.29 23.85
C ALA A 313 10.75 9.56 25.09
N GLY A 314 11.52 8.50 24.88
CA GLY A 314 12.13 7.71 25.95
C GLY A 314 11.15 6.73 26.62
N PRO A 315 11.50 6.17 27.79
CA PRO A 315 10.73 5.09 28.42
C PRO A 315 9.44 5.57 29.10
N ILE A 316 8.42 4.71 29.09
CA ILE A 316 7.16 4.93 29.83
C ILE A 316 7.45 4.92 31.35
N PRO A 317 7.08 5.95 32.13
CA PRO A 317 7.43 6.03 33.55
C PRO A 317 6.68 5.05 34.47
N GLU A 318 7.34 4.59 35.53
CA GLU A 318 6.72 3.74 36.58
C GLU A 318 5.56 4.42 37.33
N ALA A 319 5.56 5.76 37.41
CA ALA A 319 4.63 6.56 38.21
C ALA A 319 3.16 6.49 37.77
N PHE A 320 2.84 5.88 36.61
CA PHE A 320 1.47 5.48 36.28
C PHE A 320 0.86 4.53 37.34
N GLU A 321 1.68 3.83 38.13
CA GLU A 321 1.22 2.96 39.22
C GLU A 321 0.38 3.69 40.29
N TYR A 322 0.57 5.01 40.46
CA TYR A 322 -0.17 5.79 41.44
C TYR A 322 -1.61 6.14 40.99
N MET A 323 -1.92 5.95 39.71
CA MET A 323 -3.22 6.27 39.11
C MET A 323 -4.14 5.02 39.05
N GLN A 324 -4.48 4.48 40.22
CA GLN A 324 -5.23 3.21 40.37
C GLN A 324 -6.67 3.21 39.77
N HIS A 325 -7.15 4.35 39.27
CA HIS A 325 -8.46 4.50 38.62
C HIS A 325 -8.41 4.39 37.09
N LEU A 326 -7.22 4.29 36.47
CA LEU A 326 -7.07 4.28 35.01
C LEU A 326 -7.79 3.08 34.38
N GLU A 327 -8.64 3.39 33.41
CA GLU A 327 -9.33 2.44 32.54
C GLU A 327 -8.79 2.48 31.11
N VAL A 328 -8.41 3.67 30.62
CA VAL A 328 -7.92 3.89 29.26
C VAL A 328 -6.65 4.73 29.27
N ILE A 329 -5.61 4.26 28.59
CA ILE A 329 -4.37 4.99 28.34
C ILE A 329 -4.07 4.94 26.85
N ASP A 330 -3.99 6.09 26.20
CA ASP A 330 -3.52 6.22 24.82
C ASP A 330 -2.26 7.10 24.75
N LEU A 331 -1.17 6.53 24.24
CA LEU A 331 0.11 7.19 23.97
C LEU A 331 0.59 6.88 22.53
N ALA A 332 -0.33 6.55 21.61
CA ALA A 332 0.03 6.21 20.23
C ALA A 332 0.63 7.40 19.45
N GLU A 333 1.24 7.15 18.30
CA GLU A 333 1.80 8.20 17.42
C GLU A 333 2.75 9.14 18.19
N ASN A 334 3.81 8.56 18.73
CA ASN A 334 4.81 9.22 19.56
C ASN A 334 6.20 8.57 19.29
N THR A 335 7.22 8.92 20.08
CA THR A 335 8.58 8.39 19.95
C THR A 335 9.06 7.66 21.21
N LEU A 336 8.15 7.04 21.96
CA LEU A 336 8.45 6.28 23.17
C LEU A 336 9.28 5.03 22.87
N GLU A 337 10.22 4.71 23.75
CA GLU A 337 11.23 3.66 23.56
C GLU A 337 11.19 2.61 24.68
N GLY A 338 11.77 1.43 24.44
CA GLY A 338 11.83 0.36 25.44
C GLY A 338 10.53 -0.46 25.49
N GLY A 339 9.88 -0.47 26.65
CA GLY A 339 8.68 -1.26 26.93
C GLY A 339 7.99 -0.84 28.22
N LEU A 340 7.08 -1.67 28.74
CA LEU A 340 6.29 -1.34 29.93
C LEU A 340 7.04 -1.61 31.24
N PRO A 341 6.96 -0.71 32.24
CA PRO A 341 7.35 -1.03 33.60
C PRO A 341 6.45 -2.09 34.23
N LYS A 342 7.02 -2.96 35.07
CA LYS A 342 6.30 -4.07 35.74
C LYS A 342 5.17 -3.60 36.67
N SER A 343 5.17 -2.33 37.06
CA SER A 343 4.12 -1.75 37.90
C SER A 343 2.77 -1.63 37.18
N PHE A 344 2.74 -1.64 35.83
CA PHE A 344 1.48 -1.67 35.06
C PHE A 344 0.61 -2.89 35.40
N GLY A 345 1.20 -4.04 35.74
CA GLY A 345 0.49 -5.22 36.22
C GLY A 345 -0.40 -4.98 37.46
N ASN A 346 -0.17 -3.91 38.22
CA ASN A 346 -0.97 -3.56 39.40
C ASN A 346 -2.28 -2.82 39.07
N LEU A 347 -2.46 -2.30 37.85
CA LEU A 347 -3.62 -1.48 37.47
C LEU A 347 -4.88 -2.36 37.27
N SER A 348 -5.72 -2.45 38.31
CA SER A 348 -6.90 -3.36 38.32
C SER A 348 -8.10 -2.94 37.48
N LEU A 349 -8.13 -1.70 36.99
CA LEU A 349 -9.23 -1.15 36.22
C LEU A 349 -8.89 -0.90 34.75
N LEU A 350 -7.63 -1.13 34.35
CA LEU A 350 -7.15 -0.89 32.98
C LEU A 350 -7.86 -1.82 32.01
N LYS A 351 -8.63 -1.25 31.08
CA LYS A 351 -9.41 -1.94 30.04
C LYS A 351 -8.77 -1.77 28.66
N ALA A 352 -8.23 -0.60 28.34
CA ALA A 352 -7.60 -0.33 27.05
C ALA A 352 -6.22 0.32 27.23
N LEU A 353 -5.25 -0.18 26.47
CA LEU A 353 -3.91 0.39 26.38
C LEU A 353 -3.50 0.48 24.90
N ASN A 354 -3.22 1.70 24.43
CA ASN A 354 -2.75 1.95 23.07
C ASN A 354 -1.37 2.63 23.10
N LEU A 355 -0.39 2.00 22.47
CA LEU A 355 0.99 2.49 22.31
C LEU A 355 1.46 2.32 20.85
N SER A 356 0.51 2.31 19.90
CA SER A 356 0.81 2.09 18.48
C SER A 356 1.67 3.21 17.90
N SER A 357 2.37 2.98 16.79
CA SER A 357 3.21 3.98 16.11
C SER A 357 4.20 4.64 17.09
N ASN A 358 5.12 3.83 17.62
CA ASN A 358 6.14 4.24 18.57
C ASN A 358 7.46 3.48 18.30
N LYS A 359 8.47 3.66 19.15
CA LYS A 359 9.79 3.00 19.05
C LYS A 359 9.98 1.92 20.12
N LEU A 360 8.90 1.29 20.60
CA LEU A 360 8.99 0.22 21.58
C LEU A 360 9.69 -0.99 20.96
N ASN A 361 10.67 -1.54 21.68
CA ASN A 361 11.60 -2.55 21.16
C ASN A 361 11.79 -3.76 22.10
N GLN A 362 11.12 -3.76 23.26
CA GLN A 362 11.14 -4.89 24.18
C GLN A 362 10.53 -6.16 23.52
N PRO A 363 11.09 -7.36 23.72
CA PRO A 363 10.48 -8.59 23.23
C PRO A 363 9.06 -8.79 23.78
N LEU A 364 8.11 -9.15 22.92
CA LEU A 364 6.67 -9.26 23.26
C LEU A 364 6.39 -10.16 24.49
N PRO A 365 7.06 -11.32 24.69
CA PRO A 365 6.88 -12.11 25.90
C PRO A 365 7.25 -11.35 27.18
N GLU A 366 8.32 -10.54 27.15
CA GLU A 366 8.72 -9.72 28.31
C GLU A 366 7.79 -8.52 28.51
N PHE A 367 7.36 -7.90 27.42
CA PHE A 367 6.38 -6.81 27.45
C PHE A 367 5.07 -7.25 28.13
N LEU A 368 4.53 -8.43 27.77
CA LEU A 368 3.32 -8.96 28.42
C LEU A 368 3.56 -9.43 29.88
N LEU A 369 4.80 -9.80 30.25
CA LEU A 369 5.12 -10.07 31.66
C LEU A 369 4.99 -8.81 32.54
N SER A 370 5.21 -7.61 32.01
CA SER A 370 4.95 -6.35 32.73
C SER A 370 3.47 -6.06 32.99
N LEU A 371 2.55 -6.72 32.27
CA LEU A 371 1.10 -6.65 32.49
C LEU A 371 0.56 -7.76 33.41
N SER A 372 1.40 -8.73 33.81
CA SER A 372 1.00 -9.86 34.67
C SER A 372 0.52 -9.37 36.05
N GLY A 373 -0.64 -9.84 36.50
CA GLY A 373 -1.19 -9.51 37.83
C GLY A 373 -2.69 -9.17 37.81
N LYS A 374 -3.02 -7.92 38.12
CA LYS A 374 -4.40 -7.42 38.08
C LYS A 374 -4.78 -6.94 36.66
N ALA A 375 -3.88 -6.23 35.98
CA ALA A 375 -4.11 -5.73 34.62
C ALA A 375 -4.40 -6.87 33.63
N GLU A 376 -3.67 -7.99 33.72
CA GLU A 376 -3.94 -9.25 32.98
C GLU A 376 -5.42 -9.70 33.03
N LYS A 377 -6.15 -9.36 34.10
CA LYS A 377 -7.55 -9.77 34.31
C LYS A 377 -8.56 -8.69 33.91
N SER A 378 -8.17 -7.42 33.85
CA SER A 378 -9.06 -6.31 33.48
C SER A 378 -8.93 -5.90 32.02
N LEU A 379 -7.76 -6.10 31.39
CA LEU A 379 -7.48 -5.62 30.04
C LEU A 379 -8.39 -6.29 29.01
N GLU A 380 -9.09 -5.45 28.25
CA GLU A 380 -10.02 -5.82 27.19
C GLU A 380 -9.45 -5.51 25.79
N GLU A 381 -8.56 -4.53 25.67
CA GLU A 381 -7.98 -4.09 24.41
C GLU A 381 -6.50 -3.69 24.56
N LEU A 382 -5.65 -4.21 23.68
CA LEU A 382 -4.22 -3.89 23.62
C LEU A 382 -3.82 -3.57 22.17
N ARG A 383 -3.31 -2.36 21.96
CA ARG A 383 -2.85 -1.86 20.66
C ARG A 383 -1.37 -1.51 20.72
N LEU A 384 -0.58 -2.20 19.90
CA LEU A 384 0.88 -2.16 19.87
C LEU A 384 1.41 -2.16 18.44
N SER A 385 0.60 -1.78 17.45
CA SER A 385 0.97 -1.83 16.04
C SER A 385 2.02 -0.79 15.68
N ASN A 386 2.71 -0.97 14.55
CA ASN A 386 3.74 -0.05 14.05
C ASN A 386 4.80 0.27 15.14
N ASN A 387 5.54 -0.75 15.55
CA ASN A 387 6.57 -0.68 16.58
C ASN A 387 7.74 -1.63 16.23
N HIS A 388 8.76 -1.71 17.10
CA HIS A 388 9.94 -2.56 16.92
C HIS A 388 9.90 -3.80 17.85
N LEU A 389 8.71 -4.23 18.29
CA LEU A 389 8.58 -5.37 19.20
C LEU A 389 9.01 -6.65 18.50
N SER A 390 9.74 -7.51 19.21
CA SER A 390 10.36 -8.72 18.67
C SER A 390 10.06 -9.97 19.49
N GLY A 391 10.56 -11.13 19.05
CA GLY A 391 10.39 -12.41 19.75
C GLY A 391 9.09 -13.13 19.38
N SER A 392 8.84 -14.26 20.04
CA SER A 392 7.73 -15.16 19.70
C SER A 392 6.38 -14.71 20.24
N PHE A 393 5.30 -15.12 19.56
CA PHE A 393 3.95 -14.90 20.03
C PHE A 393 3.62 -15.77 21.26
N PRO A 394 3.33 -15.17 22.43
CA PRO A 394 3.20 -15.90 23.70
C PRO A 394 1.79 -16.47 23.93
N ASP A 395 1.59 -17.15 25.08
CA ASP A 395 0.26 -17.56 25.53
C ASP A 395 -0.57 -16.36 26.02
N ILE A 396 -1.44 -15.87 25.14
CA ILE A 396 -2.40 -14.79 25.43
C ILE A 396 -3.64 -15.26 26.21
N THR A 397 -3.86 -16.57 26.38
CA THR A 397 -5.11 -17.09 26.97
C THR A 397 -5.24 -16.81 28.47
N ARG A 398 -4.13 -16.49 29.14
CA ARG A 398 -4.09 -15.89 30.49
C ARG A 398 -4.90 -14.59 30.61
N PHE A 399 -5.01 -13.80 29.53
CA PHE A 399 -5.71 -12.51 29.54
C PHE A 399 -7.22 -12.72 29.46
N SER A 400 -7.82 -13.13 30.58
CA SER A 400 -9.20 -13.63 30.66
C SER A 400 -10.31 -12.64 30.27
N SER A 401 -9.99 -11.37 30.02
CA SER A 401 -10.92 -10.32 29.59
C SER A 401 -10.62 -9.75 28.19
N LEU A 402 -9.50 -10.13 27.57
CA LEU A 402 -9.02 -9.55 26.31
C LEU A 402 -9.94 -9.90 25.14
N LYS A 403 -10.34 -8.86 24.39
CA LYS A 403 -11.26 -8.89 23.25
C LYS A 403 -10.57 -8.47 21.96
N SER A 404 -9.60 -7.58 22.02
CA SER A 404 -8.91 -7.04 20.85
C SER A 404 -7.40 -6.97 21.09
N LEU A 405 -6.63 -7.52 20.16
CA LEU A 405 -5.16 -7.47 20.18
C LEU A 405 -4.64 -7.08 18.79
N TYR A 406 -3.96 -5.94 18.71
CA TYR A 406 -3.39 -5.39 17.50
C TYR A 406 -1.87 -5.30 17.64
N LEU A 407 -1.15 -6.04 16.81
CA LEU A 407 0.30 -6.22 16.83
C LEU A 407 0.91 -6.09 15.42
N GLN A 408 0.14 -5.62 14.44
CA GLN A 408 0.61 -5.50 13.06
C GLN A 408 1.78 -4.52 12.92
N GLU A 409 2.59 -4.69 11.87
CA GLU A 409 3.78 -3.85 11.62
C GLU A 409 4.75 -3.88 12.82
N ASN A 410 5.27 -5.08 13.11
CA ASN A 410 6.28 -5.31 14.14
C ASN A 410 7.34 -6.32 13.63
N GLN A 411 8.27 -6.70 14.51
CA GLN A 411 9.36 -7.63 14.23
C GLN A 411 9.13 -9.00 14.92
N LEU A 412 7.88 -9.38 15.16
CA LEU A 412 7.53 -10.64 15.83
C LEU A 412 7.93 -11.83 14.95
N ASN A 413 8.47 -12.87 15.58
CA ASN A 413 9.03 -14.04 14.92
C ASN A 413 8.63 -15.34 15.65
N GLY A 414 9.41 -16.41 15.48
CA GLY A 414 9.10 -17.71 16.08
C GLY A 414 7.81 -18.31 15.51
N SER A 415 7.05 -19.03 16.32
CA SER A 415 5.80 -19.70 15.91
C SER A 415 4.79 -19.70 17.05
N PHE A 416 3.52 -19.99 16.72
CA PHE A 416 2.49 -20.26 17.72
C PHE A 416 2.84 -21.50 18.60
N LEU A 417 2.21 -21.58 19.77
CA LEU A 417 2.27 -22.75 20.65
C LEU A 417 1.45 -23.91 20.07
N GLU A 418 1.93 -25.15 20.25
CA GLU A 418 1.25 -26.36 19.77
C GLU A 418 -0.18 -26.52 20.32
N SER A 419 -0.42 -26.07 21.56
CA SER A 419 -1.74 -26.02 22.18
C SER A 419 -1.84 -24.90 23.22
N TYR A 420 -3.08 -24.46 23.46
CA TYR A 420 -3.44 -23.49 24.48
C TYR A 420 -4.30 -24.15 25.54
N GLY A 421 -4.05 -23.86 26.82
CA GLY A 421 -4.73 -24.54 27.93
C GLY A 421 -6.16 -24.06 28.22
N GLN A 422 -6.57 -22.90 27.69
CA GLN A 422 -7.87 -22.26 27.97
C GLN A 422 -8.44 -21.58 26.73
N THR A 423 -9.76 -21.49 26.62
CA THR A 423 -10.44 -20.78 25.53
C THR A 423 -10.35 -19.26 25.70
N SER A 424 -9.97 -18.55 24.64
CA SER A 424 -9.86 -17.09 24.62
C SER A 424 -11.20 -16.39 24.35
N LYS A 425 -11.34 -15.15 24.83
CA LYS A 425 -12.48 -14.24 24.53
C LYS A 425 -12.21 -13.26 23.39
N ILE A 426 -11.03 -13.35 22.76
CA ILE A 426 -10.62 -12.44 21.67
C ILE A 426 -11.58 -12.54 20.49
N LYS A 427 -11.98 -11.36 20.01
CA LYS A 427 -12.80 -11.09 18.83
C LYS A 427 -11.96 -10.59 17.66
N VAL A 428 -10.92 -9.79 17.92
CA VAL A 428 -10.02 -9.25 16.90
C VAL A 428 -8.60 -9.62 17.24
N LEU A 429 -7.93 -10.35 16.34
CA LEU A 429 -6.51 -10.64 16.40
C LEU A 429 -5.87 -10.18 15.09
N ASP A 430 -5.06 -9.12 15.16
CA ASP A 430 -4.26 -8.63 14.05
C ASP A 430 -2.77 -8.83 14.36
N LEU A 431 -2.14 -9.70 13.58
CA LEU A 431 -0.71 -10.03 13.59
C LEU A 431 -0.08 -9.79 12.23
N SER A 432 -0.75 -9.03 11.35
CA SER A 432 -0.29 -8.82 9.98
C SER A 432 1.07 -8.08 9.91
N LEU A 433 1.76 -8.13 8.77
CA LEU A 433 3.02 -7.40 8.54
C LEU A 433 4.07 -7.69 9.65
N ASN A 434 4.39 -8.97 9.84
CA ASN A 434 5.34 -9.47 10.82
C ASN A 434 6.20 -10.61 10.22
N GLN A 435 7.04 -11.26 11.02
CA GLN A 435 7.98 -12.32 10.59
C GLN A 435 7.64 -13.68 11.23
N ILE A 436 6.37 -13.90 11.60
CA ILE A 436 5.96 -15.13 12.32
C ILE A 436 5.98 -16.32 11.37
N THR A 437 6.55 -17.44 11.84
CA THR A 437 6.78 -18.68 11.10
C THR A 437 5.99 -19.86 11.69
N GLY A 438 6.18 -21.06 11.11
CA GLY A 438 5.54 -22.29 11.59
C GLY A 438 4.07 -22.39 11.16
N SER A 439 3.36 -23.38 11.69
CA SER A 439 1.97 -23.65 11.32
C SER A 439 0.97 -22.98 12.24
N LEU A 440 -0.24 -22.77 11.71
CA LEU A 440 -1.35 -22.23 12.48
C LEU A 440 -1.81 -23.26 13.53
N PRO A 441 -2.06 -22.83 14.79
CA PRO A 441 -2.47 -23.72 15.87
C PRO A 441 -3.93 -24.13 15.70
N ASN A 442 -4.42 -25.00 16.58
CA ASN A 442 -5.85 -25.30 16.62
C ASN A 442 -6.67 -24.05 16.98
N LEU A 443 -7.34 -23.45 16.00
CA LEU A 443 -8.12 -22.23 16.15
C LEU A 443 -9.39 -22.39 16.98
N ALA A 444 -9.78 -23.62 17.36
CA ALA A 444 -10.89 -23.89 18.28
C ALA A 444 -10.70 -23.26 19.67
N THR A 445 -9.49 -22.82 20.02
CA THR A 445 -9.21 -21.99 21.21
C THR A 445 -9.91 -20.62 21.16
N PHE A 446 -10.20 -20.10 19.96
CA PHE A 446 -10.57 -18.71 19.72
C PHE A 446 -12.01 -18.53 19.19
N LEU A 447 -12.98 -19.31 19.68
CA LEU A 447 -14.41 -19.31 19.25
C LEU A 447 -15.16 -17.96 19.39
N ALA A 448 -14.53 -16.93 19.93
CA ALA A 448 -15.04 -15.58 20.01
C ALA A 448 -14.64 -14.69 18.81
N LEU A 449 -13.72 -15.14 17.95
CA LEU A 449 -13.19 -14.38 16.82
C LEU A 449 -14.27 -13.91 15.86
N ARG A 450 -14.09 -12.67 15.41
CA ARG A 450 -14.78 -11.96 14.33
C ARG A 450 -13.79 -11.57 13.25
N GLU A 451 -12.59 -11.12 13.62
CA GLU A 451 -11.55 -10.77 12.67
C GLU A 451 -10.25 -11.49 13.03
N LEU A 452 -9.73 -12.24 12.06
CA LEU A 452 -8.42 -12.88 12.13
C LEU A 452 -7.58 -12.39 10.94
N ARG A 453 -6.53 -11.61 11.24
CA ARG A 453 -5.64 -11.00 10.24
C ARG A 453 -4.21 -11.44 10.52
N LEU A 454 -3.68 -12.27 9.62
CA LEU A 454 -2.35 -12.90 9.71
C LEU A 454 -1.52 -12.63 8.45
N ASN A 455 -1.96 -11.68 7.62
CA ASN A 455 -1.40 -11.44 6.29
C ASN A 455 0.01 -10.86 6.33
N ASN A 456 0.79 -11.06 5.26
CA ASN A 456 2.20 -10.65 5.18
C ASN A 456 3.02 -11.18 6.36
N ASN A 457 3.14 -12.50 6.44
CA ASN A 457 3.94 -13.24 7.44
C ASN A 457 4.68 -14.41 6.76
N GLN A 458 5.23 -15.34 7.53
CA GLN A 458 5.96 -16.51 7.05
C GLN A 458 5.32 -17.84 7.50
N PHE A 459 4.00 -17.86 7.73
CA PHE A 459 3.27 -19.07 8.14
C PHE A 459 3.35 -20.16 7.08
N LYS A 460 3.45 -21.43 7.51
CA LYS A 460 3.71 -22.62 6.69
C LYS A 460 2.76 -23.77 7.01
N GLY A 461 2.57 -24.66 6.04
CA GLY A 461 1.67 -25.82 6.19
C GLY A 461 0.21 -25.45 5.96
N ILE A 462 -0.72 -26.21 6.54
CA ILE A 462 -2.15 -26.10 6.18
C ILE A 462 -2.93 -25.06 7.00
N LEU A 463 -4.00 -24.53 6.41
CA LEU A 463 -5.07 -23.89 7.17
C LEU A 463 -5.82 -24.99 7.96
N PRO A 464 -5.89 -24.93 9.30
CA PRO A 464 -6.49 -26.00 10.09
C PRO A 464 -8.01 -26.01 9.96
N GLN A 465 -8.60 -27.21 9.88
CA GLN A 465 -10.07 -27.40 9.76
C GLN A 465 -10.87 -26.73 10.89
N SER A 466 -10.27 -26.47 12.05
CA SER A 466 -10.93 -25.74 13.14
C SER A 466 -11.19 -24.26 12.85
N VAL A 467 -10.64 -23.69 11.76
CA VAL A 467 -11.13 -22.40 11.23
C VAL A 467 -12.64 -22.46 10.98
N GLY A 468 -13.14 -23.58 10.45
CA GLY A 468 -14.56 -23.84 10.20
C GLY A 468 -15.42 -24.03 11.46
N GLN A 469 -14.87 -23.82 12.67
CA GLN A 469 -15.63 -23.78 13.93
C GLN A 469 -15.90 -22.34 14.38
N LEU A 470 -15.26 -21.34 13.75
CA LEU A 470 -15.35 -19.92 14.10
C LEU A 470 -16.65 -19.28 13.55
N SER A 471 -17.81 -19.75 14.01
CA SER A 471 -19.14 -19.30 13.55
C SER A 471 -19.44 -17.79 13.67
N LYS A 472 -18.62 -17.03 14.40
CA LYS A 472 -18.70 -15.57 14.52
C LYS A 472 -17.75 -14.82 13.60
N LEU A 473 -16.92 -15.51 12.83
CA LEU A 473 -15.91 -14.92 11.97
C LEU A 473 -16.59 -14.12 10.85
N GLU A 474 -16.26 -12.83 10.82
CA GLU A 474 -16.73 -11.83 9.86
C GLU A 474 -15.63 -11.56 8.82
N ARG A 475 -14.34 -11.61 9.20
CA ARG A 475 -13.19 -11.40 8.29
C ARG A 475 -12.06 -12.40 8.54
N LEU A 476 -11.56 -13.01 7.46
CA LEU A 476 -10.39 -13.90 7.46
C LEU A 476 -9.37 -13.41 6.43
N ARG A 477 -8.21 -12.90 6.89
CA ARG A 477 -7.05 -12.57 6.05
C ARG A 477 -5.85 -13.40 6.45
N VAL A 478 -5.37 -14.25 5.55
CA VAL A 478 -4.13 -15.04 5.73
C VAL A 478 -3.20 -14.93 4.51
N ASN A 479 -3.44 -13.94 3.65
CA ASN A 479 -2.71 -13.74 2.41
C ASN A 479 -1.23 -13.40 2.58
N SER A 480 -0.47 -13.59 1.51
CA SER A 480 0.99 -13.37 1.50
C SER A 480 1.69 -14.13 2.63
N ASN A 481 1.56 -15.45 2.57
CA ASN A 481 2.19 -16.43 3.48
C ASN A 481 2.68 -17.64 2.65
N PHE A 482 3.23 -18.65 3.33
CA PHE A 482 3.62 -19.93 2.71
C PHE A 482 2.67 -21.06 3.09
N LEU A 483 1.37 -20.76 3.26
CA LEU A 483 0.36 -21.77 3.54
C LEU A 483 0.03 -22.58 2.28
N GLU A 484 -0.31 -23.85 2.47
CA GLU A 484 -0.53 -24.82 1.40
C GLU A 484 -1.69 -25.80 1.72
N GLY A 485 -1.98 -26.71 0.80
CA GLY A 485 -2.98 -27.77 0.98
C GLY A 485 -4.34 -27.42 0.38
N SER A 486 -5.38 -28.16 0.79
CA SER A 486 -6.71 -28.09 0.16
C SER A 486 -7.76 -27.39 1.04
N ILE A 487 -8.41 -26.37 0.48
CA ILE A 487 -9.60 -25.73 1.05
C ILE A 487 -10.82 -26.55 0.66
N THR A 488 -11.32 -27.31 1.64
CA THR A 488 -12.55 -28.12 1.56
C THR A 488 -13.72 -27.46 2.28
N GLU A 489 -14.94 -27.93 2.00
CA GLU A 489 -16.19 -27.44 2.61
C GLU A 489 -16.15 -27.35 4.15
N SER A 490 -15.46 -28.28 4.82
CA SER A 490 -15.32 -28.29 6.29
C SER A 490 -14.63 -27.05 6.88
N HIS A 491 -13.85 -26.30 6.08
CA HIS A 491 -13.23 -25.04 6.51
C HIS A 491 -14.22 -23.86 6.50
N LEU A 492 -15.31 -23.97 5.73
CA LEU A 492 -16.18 -22.85 5.37
C LEU A 492 -17.65 -23.02 5.82
N SER A 493 -18.13 -24.26 5.95
CA SER A 493 -19.57 -24.58 6.11
C SER A 493 -20.27 -24.06 7.38
N ASN A 494 -19.55 -23.56 8.40
CA ASN A 494 -20.18 -22.93 9.57
C ASN A 494 -19.92 -21.41 9.68
N LEU A 495 -19.25 -20.80 8.70
CA LEU A 495 -18.83 -19.38 8.75
C LEU A 495 -19.95 -18.43 8.29
N SER A 496 -21.18 -18.58 8.82
CA SER A 496 -22.37 -17.86 8.31
C SER A 496 -22.30 -16.33 8.35
N ASN A 497 -21.40 -15.78 9.17
CA ASN A 497 -21.20 -14.33 9.30
C ASN A 497 -20.09 -13.78 8.39
N LEU A 498 -19.40 -14.64 7.62
CA LEU A 498 -18.23 -14.24 6.86
C LEU A 498 -18.59 -13.21 5.77
N LYS A 499 -17.86 -12.11 5.76
CA LYS A 499 -17.96 -11.01 4.78
C LYS A 499 -16.69 -10.82 3.98
N GLU A 500 -15.54 -11.15 4.54
CA GLU A 500 -14.25 -11.02 3.87
C GLU A 500 -13.47 -12.33 3.96
N LEU A 501 -13.02 -12.81 2.79
CA LEU A 501 -12.15 -13.96 2.64
C LEU A 501 -10.95 -13.59 1.74
N ASP A 502 -9.80 -13.35 2.36
CA ASP A 502 -8.53 -13.15 1.67
C ASP A 502 -7.55 -14.29 1.99
N LEU A 503 -7.39 -15.19 1.02
CA LEU A 503 -6.44 -16.30 1.05
C LEU A 503 -5.29 -16.11 0.04
N SER A 504 -5.25 -14.97 -0.66
CA SER A 504 -4.40 -14.73 -1.82
C SER A 504 -2.90 -14.91 -1.54
N TYR A 505 -2.10 -15.13 -2.59
CA TYR A 505 -0.63 -15.30 -2.47
C TYR A 505 -0.20 -16.42 -1.48
N ASN A 506 -0.98 -17.49 -1.41
CA ASN A 506 -0.65 -18.78 -0.80
C ASN A 506 -0.69 -19.90 -1.85
N SER A 507 -0.38 -21.14 -1.45
CA SER A 507 -0.41 -22.34 -2.31
C SER A 507 -1.63 -23.23 -2.02
N PHE A 508 -2.81 -22.63 -1.90
CA PHE A 508 -4.05 -23.36 -1.64
C PHE A 508 -4.67 -23.95 -2.91
N SER A 509 -5.32 -25.11 -2.79
CA SER A 509 -6.17 -25.71 -3.82
C SER A 509 -7.62 -25.82 -3.35
N PHE A 510 -8.59 -25.36 -4.14
CA PHE A 510 -10.01 -25.38 -3.78
C PHE A 510 -10.66 -26.71 -4.19
N GLN A 511 -11.15 -27.45 -3.20
CA GLN A 511 -11.80 -28.76 -3.36
C GLN A 511 -13.23 -28.70 -2.79
N LEU A 512 -14.06 -27.88 -3.42
CA LEU A 512 -15.47 -27.69 -3.08
C LEU A 512 -16.36 -28.46 -4.06
N GLY A 513 -17.45 -29.07 -3.57
CA GLY A 513 -18.41 -29.77 -4.42
C GLY A 513 -19.10 -28.83 -5.43
N PRO A 514 -19.42 -29.29 -6.65
CA PRO A 514 -20.04 -28.44 -7.68
C PRO A 514 -21.46 -27.94 -7.31
N ASN A 515 -22.10 -28.60 -6.34
CA ASN A 515 -23.41 -28.24 -5.80
C ASN A 515 -23.32 -27.65 -4.38
N TRP A 516 -22.10 -27.37 -3.87
CA TRP A 516 -21.94 -26.77 -2.54
C TRP A 516 -22.45 -25.33 -2.55
N LEU A 517 -23.23 -24.99 -1.53
CA LEU A 517 -23.78 -23.66 -1.31
C LEU A 517 -23.09 -23.08 -0.07
N PRO A 518 -22.35 -21.96 -0.19
CA PRO A 518 -21.73 -21.32 0.96
C PRO A 518 -22.83 -20.80 1.92
N PRO A 519 -22.63 -20.88 3.24
CA PRO A 519 -23.57 -20.39 4.25
C PRO A 519 -23.52 -18.87 4.43
N PHE A 520 -22.77 -18.16 3.59
CA PHE A 520 -22.41 -16.76 3.70
C PHE A 520 -22.51 -16.03 2.35
N GLU A 521 -22.53 -14.71 2.42
CA GLU A 521 -22.47 -13.80 1.29
C GLU A 521 -21.36 -12.78 1.54
N LEU A 522 -20.27 -12.92 0.78
CA LEU A 522 -19.06 -12.12 0.88
C LEU A 522 -19.22 -10.76 0.20
N ASP A 523 -18.61 -9.76 0.81
CA ASP A 523 -18.32 -8.45 0.24
C ASP A 523 -16.98 -8.49 -0.52
N ILE A 524 -15.98 -9.16 0.07
CA ILE A 524 -14.61 -9.19 -0.43
C ILE A 524 -14.15 -10.64 -0.61
N ILE A 525 -13.77 -10.97 -1.86
CA ILE A 525 -13.29 -12.28 -2.29
C ILE A 525 -11.92 -12.11 -2.92
N SER A 526 -10.84 -12.37 -2.18
CA SER A 526 -9.46 -12.29 -2.70
C SER A 526 -8.78 -13.66 -2.63
N LEU A 527 -8.61 -14.26 -3.81
CA LEU A 527 -8.15 -15.63 -3.98
C LEU A 527 -7.03 -15.75 -5.03
N SER A 528 -6.31 -14.65 -5.31
CA SER A 528 -5.20 -14.66 -6.26
C SER A 528 -4.20 -15.78 -5.95
N ARG A 529 -3.78 -16.52 -6.98
CA ARG A 529 -2.86 -17.68 -6.90
C ARG A 529 -3.38 -18.91 -6.14
N CYS A 530 -4.63 -18.91 -5.67
CA CYS A 530 -5.26 -20.14 -5.17
C CYS A 530 -5.73 -21.00 -6.36
N GLU A 531 -5.30 -22.26 -6.44
CA GLU A 531 -5.69 -23.17 -7.52
C GLU A 531 -7.18 -23.56 -7.40
N MET A 532 -8.01 -23.03 -8.29
CA MET A 532 -9.44 -23.36 -8.39
C MET A 532 -9.72 -24.55 -9.33
N GLY A 533 -8.69 -25.01 -10.03
CA GLY A 533 -8.77 -26.06 -11.04
C GLY A 533 -9.39 -25.61 -12.36
N HIS A 534 -9.66 -26.56 -13.25
CA HIS A 534 -10.03 -26.25 -14.64
C HIS A 534 -11.45 -25.66 -14.82
N HIS A 535 -12.35 -25.84 -13.86
CA HIS A 535 -13.75 -25.47 -13.97
C HIS A 535 -14.02 -24.09 -13.35
N PHE A 536 -15.09 -23.41 -13.81
CA PHE A 536 -15.52 -22.16 -13.19
C PHE A 536 -16.09 -22.41 -11.78
N PRO A 537 -15.69 -21.67 -10.72
CA PRO A 537 -16.17 -21.92 -9.37
C PRO A 537 -17.68 -21.70 -9.23
N GLN A 538 -18.45 -22.79 -9.05
CA GLN A 538 -19.92 -22.72 -9.05
C GLN A 538 -20.50 -22.00 -7.82
N TRP A 539 -19.78 -22.02 -6.69
CA TRP A 539 -20.22 -21.38 -5.45
C TRP A 539 -20.30 -19.84 -5.55
N LEU A 540 -19.52 -19.22 -6.46
CA LEU A 540 -19.60 -17.77 -6.73
C LEU A 540 -21.00 -17.35 -7.21
N ARG A 541 -21.77 -18.27 -7.81
CA ARG A 541 -23.13 -18.01 -8.32
C ARG A 541 -24.14 -17.58 -7.24
N THR A 542 -23.86 -17.86 -5.95
CA THR A 542 -24.73 -17.42 -4.85
C THR A 542 -24.34 -16.06 -4.28
N GLN A 543 -23.15 -15.55 -4.57
CA GLN A 543 -22.64 -14.26 -4.08
C GLN A 543 -23.18 -13.14 -4.97
N LYS A 544 -23.88 -12.14 -4.42
CA LYS A 544 -24.52 -11.08 -5.23
C LYS A 544 -24.15 -9.65 -4.84
N THR A 545 -23.61 -9.44 -3.65
CA THR A 545 -23.30 -8.11 -3.08
C THR A 545 -21.81 -7.94 -2.79
N TYR A 546 -20.93 -8.48 -3.65
CA TYR A 546 -19.48 -8.28 -3.48
C TYR A 546 -19.02 -6.98 -4.13
N SER A 547 -18.19 -6.21 -3.43
CA SER A 547 -17.49 -5.05 -3.97
C SER A 547 -16.12 -5.41 -4.56
N HIS A 548 -15.49 -6.48 -4.09
CA HIS A 548 -14.15 -6.90 -4.54
C HIS A 548 -14.13 -8.39 -4.92
N LEU A 549 -13.64 -8.68 -6.12
CA LEU A 549 -13.42 -10.04 -6.62
C LEU A 549 -12.07 -10.16 -7.33
N ASP A 550 -11.13 -10.88 -6.71
CA ASP A 550 -9.88 -11.34 -7.30
C ASP A 550 -9.84 -12.88 -7.35
N ILE A 551 -9.87 -13.42 -8.57
CA ILE A 551 -9.66 -14.85 -8.87
C ILE A 551 -8.51 -15.05 -9.88
N SER A 552 -7.58 -14.10 -9.92
CA SER A 552 -6.41 -14.12 -10.80
C SER A 552 -5.46 -15.26 -10.49
N PHE A 553 -4.72 -15.74 -11.50
CA PHE A 553 -3.81 -16.90 -11.38
C PHE A 553 -4.47 -18.20 -10.86
N GLY A 554 -5.82 -18.31 -10.90
CA GLY A 554 -6.58 -19.42 -10.31
C GLY A 554 -6.52 -20.74 -11.08
N GLY A 555 -5.90 -20.78 -12.26
CA GLY A 555 -5.82 -21.98 -13.11
C GLY A 555 -7.10 -22.28 -13.92
N ILE A 556 -8.10 -21.39 -13.87
CA ILE A 556 -9.42 -21.58 -14.48
C ILE A 556 -9.27 -21.75 -15.99
N SER A 557 -9.82 -22.84 -16.54
CA SER A 557 -9.66 -23.23 -17.96
C SER A 557 -11.00 -23.49 -18.66
N ALA A 558 -12.03 -22.73 -18.29
CA ALA A 558 -13.40 -22.90 -18.77
C ALA A 558 -13.88 -21.71 -19.64
N VAL A 559 -15.05 -21.85 -20.25
CA VAL A 559 -15.80 -20.70 -20.78
C VAL A 559 -16.45 -19.98 -19.60
N ALA A 560 -16.37 -18.65 -19.54
CA ALA A 560 -17.08 -17.86 -18.53
C ALA A 560 -18.61 -18.05 -18.70
N PRO A 561 -19.34 -18.56 -17.69
CA PRO A 561 -20.77 -18.82 -17.83
C PRO A 561 -21.56 -17.52 -17.77
N ASN A 562 -22.68 -17.42 -18.51
CA ASN A 562 -23.45 -16.16 -18.62
C ASN A 562 -23.83 -15.53 -17.27
N TRP A 563 -24.16 -16.35 -16.26
CA TRP A 563 -24.52 -15.86 -14.92
C TRP A 563 -23.37 -15.12 -14.21
N PHE A 564 -22.11 -15.35 -14.60
CA PHE A 564 -20.95 -14.69 -14.01
C PHE A 564 -20.87 -13.21 -14.41
N TRP A 565 -21.40 -12.84 -15.57
CA TRP A 565 -21.45 -11.46 -16.06
C TRP A 565 -22.68 -10.68 -15.55
N ASP A 566 -23.51 -11.30 -14.70
CA ASP A 566 -24.54 -10.64 -13.89
C ASP A 566 -23.94 -10.26 -12.52
N LEU A 567 -22.92 -9.40 -12.58
CA LEU A 567 -22.10 -8.95 -11.44
C LEU A 567 -22.89 -8.05 -10.47
N SER A 568 -22.35 -7.91 -9.26
CA SER A 568 -22.80 -6.92 -8.27
C SER A 568 -22.71 -5.49 -8.83
N PRO A 569 -23.73 -4.63 -8.66
CA PRO A 569 -23.64 -3.22 -9.03
C PRO A 569 -22.63 -2.44 -8.16
N GLU A 570 -22.26 -2.99 -7.00
CA GLU A 570 -21.31 -2.41 -6.03
C GLU A 570 -19.85 -2.76 -6.35
N ILE A 571 -19.56 -3.41 -7.48
CA ILE A 571 -18.21 -3.90 -7.81
C ILE A 571 -17.24 -2.74 -8.07
N MET A 572 -16.20 -2.67 -7.23
CA MET A 572 -15.13 -1.69 -7.26
C MET A 572 -13.83 -2.28 -7.82
N TYR A 573 -13.55 -3.55 -7.57
CA TYR A 573 -12.35 -4.21 -8.07
C TYR A 573 -12.71 -5.59 -8.63
N PHE A 574 -12.36 -5.83 -9.89
CA PHE A 574 -12.69 -7.07 -10.58
C PHE A 574 -11.50 -7.60 -11.40
N ASN A 575 -10.81 -8.60 -10.84
CA ASN A 575 -9.64 -9.22 -11.44
C ASN A 575 -9.87 -10.72 -11.71
N ILE A 576 -9.82 -11.10 -12.99
CA ILE A 576 -9.87 -12.51 -13.44
C ILE A 576 -8.59 -12.90 -14.22
N SER A 577 -7.55 -12.07 -14.13
CA SER A 577 -6.39 -12.12 -15.00
C SER A 577 -5.56 -13.41 -14.85
N ASN A 578 -4.68 -13.66 -15.81
CA ASN A 578 -3.70 -14.75 -15.74
C ASN A 578 -4.33 -16.13 -15.57
N ASN A 579 -5.46 -16.35 -16.23
CA ASN A 579 -6.19 -17.61 -16.30
C ASN A 579 -6.20 -18.12 -17.76
N LYS A 580 -7.05 -19.10 -18.08
CA LYS A 580 -7.31 -19.58 -19.44
C LYS A 580 -8.80 -19.43 -19.80
N ILE A 581 -9.50 -18.49 -19.14
CA ILE A 581 -10.93 -18.24 -19.32
C ILE A 581 -11.21 -17.83 -20.76
N SER A 582 -12.28 -18.36 -21.35
CA SER A 582 -12.66 -18.15 -22.74
C SER A 582 -14.13 -17.75 -22.88
N GLY A 583 -14.53 -17.37 -24.10
CA GLY A 583 -15.87 -16.87 -24.41
C GLY A 583 -15.85 -15.42 -24.88
N GLU A 584 -17.03 -14.82 -24.96
CA GLU A 584 -17.23 -13.40 -25.23
C GLU A 584 -17.73 -12.71 -23.95
N ILE A 585 -17.38 -11.43 -23.77
CA ILE A 585 -17.90 -10.61 -22.67
C ILE A 585 -19.15 -9.86 -23.18
N PRO A 586 -20.30 -9.90 -22.48
CA PRO A 586 -21.47 -9.09 -22.85
C PRO A 586 -21.24 -7.60 -22.56
N ASP A 587 -22.11 -6.73 -23.09
CA ASP A 587 -22.13 -5.32 -22.68
C ASP A 587 -22.35 -5.19 -21.16
N LEU A 588 -21.43 -4.50 -20.50
CA LEU A 588 -21.42 -4.30 -19.05
C LEU A 588 -22.14 -3.00 -18.65
N TYR A 589 -22.14 -2.00 -19.53
CA TYR A 589 -23.00 -0.81 -19.40
C TYR A 589 -24.48 -1.17 -19.67
N PRO A 590 -25.47 -0.70 -18.86
CA PRO A 590 -25.39 0.27 -17.76
C PRO A 590 -25.49 -0.37 -16.37
N LYS A 591 -25.03 -1.61 -16.17
CA LYS A 591 -25.23 -2.35 -14.90
C LYS A 591 -24.51 -1.74 -13.70
N PHE A 592 -23.53 -0.87 -13.94
CA PHE A 592 -22.70 -0.22 -12.93
C PHE A 592 -22.98 1.28 -12.97
N VAL A 593 -23.79 1.73 -12.02
CA VAL A 593 -23.94 3.13 -11.65
C VAL A 593 -23.32 3.21 -10.27
N ALA A 594 -22.11 3.77 -10.16
CA ALA A 594 -21.56 4.10 -8.86
C ALA A 594 -22.53 5.05 -8.12
N SER A 595 -22.58 4.93 -6.79
CA SER A 595 -23.08 6.01 -5.95
C SER A 595 -22.36 7.32 -6.30
N GLU A 596 -22.96 8.47 -5.97
CA GLU A 596 -22.35 9.80 -6.22
C GLU A 596 -21.09 10.08 -5.36
N GLU A 597 -20.53 9.05 -4.73
CA GLU A 597 -19.28 9.04 -3.99
C GLU A 597 -18.10 8.76 -4.92
N SER A 598 -16.91 9.23 -4.56
CA SER A 598 -15.66 9.26 -5.37
C SER A 598 -15.05 7.89 -5.67
N ASN A 599 -15.82 7.00 -6.26
CA ASN A 599 -15.51 5.59 -6.47
C ASN A 599 -15.09 5.34 -7.92
N PHE A 600 -13.82 4.97 -8.07
CA PHE A 600 -13.11 4.69 -9.31
C PHE A 600 -12.90 3.17 -9.47
N PRO A 601 -13.70 2.44 -10.26
CA PRO A 601 -13.57 0.99 -10.34
C PRO A 601 -12.40 0.54 -11.23
N ILE A 602 -11.95 -0.69 -11.00
CA ILE A 602 -10.84 -1.33 -11.71
C ILE A 602 -11.28 -2.69 -12.27
N MET A 603 -11.00 -2.92 -13.55
CA MET A 603 -11.29 -4.18 -14.25
C MET A 603 -10.03 -4.72 -14.95
N ASP A 604 -9.49 -5.83 -14.46
CA ASP A 604 -8.37 -6.57 -15.09
C ASP A 604 -8.81 -7.97 -15.54
N PHE A 605 -9.01 -8.10 -16.85
CA PHE A 605 -9.35 -9.35 -17.52
C PHE A 605 -8.18 -9.89 -18.36
N SER A 606 -6.96 -9.39 -18.12
CA SER A 606 -5.79 -9.65 -18.95
C SER A 606 -5.30 -11.09 -18.91
N SER A 607 -4.47 -11.47 -19.88
CA SER A 607 -3.79 -12.78 -19.94
C SER A 607 -4.77 -13.95 -19.84
N ASN A 608 -5.70 -14.01 -20.80
CA ASN A 608 -6.78 -14.99 -20.88
C ASN A 608 -7.03 -15.44 -22.35
N ASN A 609 -8.09 -16.20 -22.59
CA ASN A 609 -8.56 -16.63 -23.92
C ASN A 609 -9.87 -15.93 -24.33
N LEU A 610 -10.19 -14.76 -23.78
CA LEU A 610 -11.41 -14.01 -24.09
C LEU A 610 -11.38 -13.49 -25.52
N SER A 611 -12.54 -13.42 -26.16
CA SER A 611 -12.69 -13.22 -27.62
C SER A 611 -13.95 -12.43 -27.96
N GLY A 612 -14.18 -12.20 -29.25
CA GLY A 612 -15.30 -11.38 -29.74
C GLY A 612 -14.93 -9.91 -29.85
N LEU A 613 -15.94 -9.05 -29.93
CA LEU A 613 -15.77 -7.60 -29.89
C LEU A 613 -15.50 -7.13 -28.45
N VAL A 614 -14.83 -5.99 -28.30
CA VAL A 614 -14.71 -5.34 -26.98
C VAL A 614 -16.08 -4.76 -26.59
N PRO A 615 -16.63 -5.09 -25.40
CA PRO A 615 -17.96 -4.62 -24.97
C PRO A 615 -17.94 -3.15 -24.53
N SER A 616 -19.13 -2.63 -24.23
CA SER A 616 -19.32 -1.30 -23.62
C SER A 616 -19.07 -1.35 -22.10
N PHE A 617 -18.17 -0.49 -21.62
CA PHE A 617 -17.81 -0.36 -20.20
C PHE A 617 -18.43 0.90 -19.56
N PRO A 618 -18.51 0.97 -18.21
CA PRO A 618 -18.90 2.18 -17.48
C PRO A 618 -17.96 3.36 -17.75
N SER A 619 -18.48 4.59 -17.64
CA SER A 619 -17.70 5.82 -17.87
C SER A 619 -16.82 6.22 -16.68
N ASN A 620 -17.17 5.81 -15.47
CA ASN A 620 -16.44 6.09 -14.23
C ASN A 620 -15.28 5.10 -13.96
N LEU A 621 -15.03 4.17 -14.87
CA LEU A 621 -13.95 3.18 -14.74
C LEU A 621 -12.59 3.87 -14.84
N GLU A 622 -11.72 3.67 -13.84
CA GLU A 622 -10.38 4.26 -13.82
C GLU A 622 -9.39 3.40 -14.62
N THR A 623 -9.41 2.09 -14.40
CA THR A 623 -8.49 1.14 -15.04
C THR A 623 -9.23 0.04 -15.79
N LEU A 624 -8.92 -0.08 -17.09
CA LEU A 624 -9.35 -1.16 -17.96
C LEU A 624 -8.15 -1.89 -18.55
N ASN A 625 -7.92 -3.14 -18.12
CA ASN A 625 -6.88 -4.01 -18.68
C ASN A 625 -7.52 -5.24 -19.36
N LEU A 626 -7.50 -5.26 -20.69
CA LEU A 626 -7.95 -6.37 -21.54
C LEU A 626 -6.78 -7.05 -22.27
N SER A 627 -5.54 -6.76 -21.87
CA SER A 627 -4.35 -7.18 -22.60
C SER A 627 -4.19 -8.69 -22.70
N LYS A 628 -3.47 -9.19 -23.73
CA LYS A 628 -3.15 -10.61 -23.91
C LYS A 628 -4.40 -11.49 -23.97
N ASN A 629 -5.31 -11.16 -24.89
CA ASN A 629 -6.55 -11.87 -25.17
C ASN A 629 -6.70 -12.05 -26.70
N LYS A 630 -7.92 -12.30 -27.19
CA LYS A 630 -8.24 -12.53 -28.62
C LYS A 630 -9.35 -11.59 -29.10
N PHE A 631 -9.45 -10.38 -28.54
CA PHE A 631 -10.44 -9.40 -28.95
C PHE A 631 -10.19 -8.91 -30.38
N VAL A 632 -11.26 -8.77 -31.16
CA VAL A 632 -11.27 -8.35 -32.57
C VAL A 632 -12.13 -7.09 -32.76
N GLY A 633 -12.15 -6.54 -33.98
CA GLY A 633 -12.94 -5.37 -34.32
C GLY A 633 -12.17 -4.06 -34.09
N SER A 634 -12.89 -2.96 -33.84
CA SER A 634 -12.32 -1.61 -33.73
C SER A 634 -12.51 -1.02 -32.33
N ILE A 635 -11.51 -0.25 -31.88
CA ILE A 635 -11.54 0.50 -30.62
C ILE A 635 -12.55 1.68 -30.60
N SER A 636 -13.37 1.84 -31.64
CA SER A 636 -14.44 2.85 -31.71
C SER A 636 -15.47 2.78 -30.57
N PHE A 637 -15.52 1.70 -29.78
CA PHE A 637 -16.34 1.63 -28.56
C PHE A 637 -16.01 2.75 -27.58
N LEU A 638 -14.75 3.19 -27.49
CA LEU A 638 -14.31 4.32 -26.67
C LEU A 638 -15.08 5.62 -26.98
N CYS A 639 -15.50 5.83 -28.24
CA CYS A 639 -16.25 7.02 -28.61
C CYS A 639 -17.69 7.05 -28.08
N LYS A 640 -18.25 5.89 -27.74
CA LYS A 640 -19.59 5.74 -27.16
C LYS A 640 -19.62 6.12 -25.68
N ILE A 641 -18.47 6.13 -25.01
CA ILE A 641 -18.36 6.53 -23.60
C ILE A 641 -18.59 8.04 -23.50
N ALA A 642 -19.47 8.43 -22.58
CA ALA A 642 -19.74 9.82 -22.23
C ALA A 642 -18.99 10.15 -20.93
N ASN A 643 -18.25 11.25 -20.91
CA ASN A 643 -17.47 11.73 -19.75
C ASN A 643 -16.58 10.63 -19.11
N PRO A 644 -15.58 10.09 -19.83
CA PRO A 644 -14.72 9.02 -19.33
C PRO A 644 -13.74 9.53 -18.25
N LEU A 645 -13.65 8.81 -17.12
CA LEU A 645 -12.69 9.06 -16.02
C LEU A 645 -11.52 8.05 -16.02
N PHE A 646 -11.17 7.52 -17.19
CA PHE A 646 -10.17 6.46 -17.33
C PHE A 646 -8.76 7.05 -17.20
N ARG A 647 -7.98 6.55 -16.25
CA ARG A 647 -6.54 6.80 -16.10
C ARG A 647 -5.69 5.77 -16.84
N THR A 648 -6.17 4.53 -16.95
CA THR A 648 -5.46 3.43 -17.64
C THR A 648 -6.35 2.67 -18.62
N ILE A 649 -5.87 2.55 -19.86
CA ILE A 649 -6.43 1.68 -20.89
C ILE A 649 -5.31 0.82 -21.49
N ASP A 650 -5.32 -0.48 -21.18
CA ASP A 650 -4.42 -1.48 -21.79
C ASP A 650 -5.22 -2.50 -22.61
N LEU A 651 -5.10 -2.41 -23.93
CA LEU A 651 -5.69 -3.33 -24.92
C LEU A 651 -4.61 -4.11 -25.67
N SER A 652 -3.38 -4.12 -25.17
CA SER A 652 -2.23 -4.67 -25.88
C SER A 652 -2.33 -6.18 -26.12
N ASN A 653 -1.62 -6.72 -27.11
CA ASN A 653 -1.56 -8.15 -27.40
C ASN A 653 -2.96 -8.74 -27.67
N ASN A 654 -3.67 -8.16 -28.63
CA ASN A 654 -4.99 -8.60 -29.09
C ASN A 654 -5.00 -8.65 -30.64
N LEU A 655 -6.19 -8.79 -31.23
CA LEU A 655 -6.40 -8.83 -32.69
C LEU A 655 -7.17 -7.60 -33.20
N LEU A 656 -7.13 -6.49 -32.45
CA LEU A 656 -7.87 -5.25 -32.75
C LEU A 656 -7.38 -4.59 -34.05
N SER A 657 -8.24 -3.84 -34.71
CA SER A 657 -8.05 -3.31 -36.06
C SER A 657 -8.80 -1.98 -36.28
N GLY A 658 -8.67 -1.40 -37.47
CA GLY A 658 -9.21 -0.06 -37.76
C GLY A 658 -8.27 1.06 -37.35
N GLU A 659 -8.77 2.29 -37.38
CA GLU A 659 -7.99 3.50 -37.10
C GLU A 659 -8.13 3.99 -35.65
N LEU A 660 -7.17 4.79 -35.19
CA LEU A 660 -7.23 5.46 -33.89
C LEU A 660 -8.25 6.62 -33.95
N PRO A 661 -9.30 6.66 -33.11
CA PRO A 661 -10.37 7.62 -33.29
C PRO A 661 -10.07 8.98 -32.66
N ASN A 662 -10.53 10.06 -33.31
CA ASN A 662 -10.38 11.44 -32.80
C ASN A 662 -11.04 11.65 -31.42
N CYS A 663 -12.02 10.82 -31.05
CA CYS A 663 -12.75 10.92 -29.78
C CYS A 663 -11.89 10.67 -28.52
N LEU A 664 -10.65 10.17 -28.68
CA LEU A 664 -9.69 10.05 -27.58
C LEU A 664 -9.46 11.38 -26.84
N MET A 665 -9.65 12.53 -27.50
CA MET A 665 -9.58 13.85 -26.85
C MET A 665 -10.58 14.06 -25.69
N LYS A 666 -11.55 13.16 -25.48
CA LYS A 666 -12.47 13.18 -24.33
C LYS A 666 -11.84 12.61 -23.04
N PHE A 667 -10.75 11.87 -23.14
CA PHE A 667 -10.15 11.11 -22.05
C PHE A 667 -9.07 11.97 -21.38
N GLU A 668 -9.48 13.08 -20.76
CA GLU A 668 -8.58 14.14 -20.29
C GLU A 668 -7.62 13.64 -19.18
N GLU A 669 -8.11 12.78 -18.27
CA GLU A 669 -7.34 12.16 -17.17
C GLU A 669 -6.46 10.95 -17.59
N LEU A 670 -6.36 10.62 -18.88
CA LEU A 670 -5.73 9.37 -19.33
C LEU A 670 -4.20 9.42 -19.22
N ALA A 671 -3.66 8.79 -18.17
CA ALA A 671 -2.24 8.64 -17.92
C ALA A 671 -1.57 7.52 -18.76
N ILE A 672 -2.27 6.41 -19.01
CA ILE A 672 -1.70 5.23 -19.67
C ILE A 672 -2.59 4.78 -20.84
N LEU A 673 -2.01 4.75 -22.04
CA LEU A 673 -2.63 4.16 -23.24
C LEU A 673 -1.71 3.13 -23.89
N ASN A 674 -2.02 1.84 -23.69
CA ASN A 674 -1.27 0.74 -24.28
C ASN A 674 -2.12 -0.03 -25.32
N LEU A 675 -1.74 0.11 -26.59
CA LEU A 675 -2.35 -0.54 -27.76
C LEU A 675 -1.35 -1.45 -28.50
N ALA A 676 -0.21 -1.76 -27.88
CA ALA A 676 0.88 -2.54 -28.46
C ALA A 676 0.42 -3.90 -29.01
N ASN A 677 1.10 -4.42 -30.03
CA ASN A 677 0.87 -5.77 -30.57
C ASN A 677 -0.60 -5.99 -31.00
N ASN A 678 -1.06 -5.23 -31.99
CA ASN A 678 -2.41 -5.29 -32.58
C ASN A 678 -2.35 -5.07 -34.12
N ASN A 679 -3.50 -5.00 -34.80
CA ASN A 679 -3.63 -4.74 -36.24
C ASN A 679 -4.19 -3.33 -36.56
N LEU A 680 -3.99 -2.35 -35.68
CA LEU A 680 -4.45 -0.97 -35.87
C LEU A 680 -3.68 -0.29 -37.01
N HIS A 681 -4.33 0.62 -37.74
CA HIS A 681 -3.75 1.28 -38.91
C HIS A 681 -4.22 2.73 -39.06
N GLY A 682 -3.99 3.33 -40.24
CA GLY A 682 -4.29 4.73 -40.51
C GLY A 682 -3.16 5.64 -40.01
N LYS A 683 -3.47 6.90 -39.73
CA LYS A 683 -2.54 7.85 -39.12
C LYS A 683 -2.78 7.94 -37.61
N ILE A 684 -1.77 8.37 -36.86
CA ILE A 684 -1.98 8.81 -35.48
C ILE A 684 -2.62 10.21 -35.55
N PRO A 685 -3.86 10.41 -35.07
CA PRO A 685 -4.58 11.67 -35.18
C PRO A 685 -3.99 12.76 -34.27
N SER A 686 -4.21 14.02 -34.64
CA SER A 686 -3.76 15.16 -33.84
C SER A 686 -4.47 15.28 -32.48
N SER A 687 -5.61 14.60 -32.30
CA SER A 687 -6.36 14.53 -31.04
C SER A 687 -5.59 13.89 -29.89
N VAL A 688 -4.55 13.08 -30.16
CA VAL A 688 -3.72 12.48 -29.10
C VAL A 688 -3.01 13.57 -28.28
N GLY A 689 -2.65 14.69 -28.90
CA GLY A 689 -2.09 15.87 -28.20
C GLY A 689 -3.07 16.69 -27.37
N ALA A 690 -4.28 16.17 -27.10
CA ALA A 690 -5.21 16.68 -26.09
C ALA A 690 -5.13 15.88 -24.77
N LEU A 691 -4.51 14.69 -24.78
CA LEU A 691 -4.23 13.91 -23.59
C LEU A 691 -3.03 14.57 -22.86
N MET A 692 -3.29 15.55 -22.00
CA MET A 692 -2.20 16.32 -21.36
C MET A 692 -1.55 15.53 -20.22
N ASP A 693 -2.31 14.67 -19.54
CA ASP A 693 -1.87 13.86 -18.41
C ASP A 693 -1.22 12.52 -18.83
N ILE A 694 -1.06 12.27 -20.13
CA ILE A 694 -0.49 11.01 -20.65
C ILE A 694 0.99 10.87 -20.28
N GLN A 695 1.29 9.82 -19.51
CA GLN A 695 2.63 9.45 -19.05
C GLN A 695 3.20 8.26 -19.85
N SER A 696 2.35 7.40 -20.41
CA SER A 696 2.76 6.27 -21.25
C SER A 696 1.87 6.12 -22.49
N LEU A 697 2.49 6.24 -23.67
CA LEU A 697 1.84 6.04 -24.96
C LEU A 697 2.55 4.92 -25.73
N GLN A 698 1.91 3.75 -25.79
CA GLN A 698 2.48 2.55 -26.40
C GLN A 698 1.63 2.07 -27.59
N LEU A 699 2.17 2.22 -28.79
CA LEU A 699 1.54 1.89 -30.07
C LEU A 699 2.34 0.86 -30.88
N ARG A 700 3.37 0.23 -30.27
CA ARG A 700 4.29 -0.67 -30.98
C ARG A 700 3.62 -1.84 -31.69
N ASN A 701 4.27 -2.37 -32.72
CA ASN A 701 3.85 -3.55 -33.48
C ASN A 701 2.38 -3.45 -33.92
N ASN A 702 2.12 -2.43 -34.74
CA ASN A 702 0.84 -2.15 -35.39
C ASN A 702 1.13 -1.81 -36.87
N ASN A 703 0.17 -1.20 -37.57
CA ASN A 703 0.25 -0.83 -38.97
C ASN A 703 -0.01 0.68 -39.19
N PHE A 704 0.37 1.52 -38.22
CA PHE A 704 0.25 2.98 -38.32
C PHE A 704 1.17 3.58 -39.39
N THR A 705 0.74 4.68 -40.00
CA THR A 705 1.35 5.31 -41.19
C THR A 705 1.39 6.83 -41.07
N GLY A 706 2.20 7.47 -41.92
CA GLY A 706 2.38 8.93 -41.90
C GLY A 706 3.30 9.37 -40.77
N ASP A 707 3.35 10.68 -40.55
CA ASP A 707 4.33 11.29 -39.65
C ASP A 707 3.77 11.42 -38.23
N LEU A 708 4.64 11.60 -37.22
CA LEU A 708 4.22 11.84 -35.84
C LEU A 708 3.45 13.18 -35.75
N PRO A 709 2.21 13.21 -35.20
CA PRO A 709 1.42 14.44 -35.15
C PRO A 709 2.07 15.47 -34.23
N ALA A 710 2.29 16.68 -34.75
CA ALA A 710 2.98 17.76 -34.04
C ALA A 710 2.27 18.27 -32.79
N SER A 711 1.04 17.83 -32.50
CA SER A 711 0.33 18.11 -31.26
C SER A 711 0.82 17.25 -30.08
N LEU A 712 1.53 16.14 -30.31
CA LEU A 712 2.13 15.33 -29.24
C LEU A 712 3.10 16.13 -28.34
N LYS A 713 3.67 17.23 -28.84
CA LYS A 713 4.48 18.16 -28.04
C LYS A 713 3.74 18.76 -26.81
N ASN A 714 2.41 18.66 -26.78
CA ASN A 714 1.59 19.14 -25.66
C ASN A 714 1.60 18.17 -24.47
N CYS A 715 1.94 16.89 -24.69
CA CYS A 715 1.96 15.82 -23.69
C CYS A 715 3.24 15.89 -22.83
N GLY A 716 3.48 17.03 -22.17
CA GLY A 716 4.79 17.38 -21.60
C GLY A 716 5.34 16.43 -20.54
N ILE A 717 4.47 15.67 -19.84
CA ILE A 717 4.84 14.72 -18.79
C ILE A 717 5.06 13.29 -19.28
N LEU A 718 5.08 13.07 -20.61
CA LEU A 718 5.24 11.74 -21.20
C LEU A 718 6.60 11.12 -20.85
N GLN A 719 6.58 9.95 -20.20
CA GLN A 719 7.76 9.18 -19.79
C GLN A 719 8.08 8.01 -20.75
N ILE A 720 7.06 7.39 -21.35
CA ILE A 720 7.23 6.29 -22.32
C ILE A 720 6.55 6.66 -23.64
N LEU A 721 7.32 6.71 -24.72
CA LEU A 721 6.83 6.81 -26.09
C LEU A 721 7.39 5.64 -26.92
N ASP A 722 6.55 4.62 -27.15
CA ASP A 722 6.91 3.45 -27.95
C ASP A 722 5.99 3.30 -29.16
N VAL A 723 6.49 3.69 -30.33
CA VAL A 723 5.81 3.57 -31.63
C VAL A 723 6.52 2.57 -32.55
N GLY A 724 7.38 1.72 -32.00
CA GLY A 724 8.21 0.80 -32.75
C GLY A 724 7.44 -0.21 -33.61
N GLY A 725 8.02 -0.73 -34.69
CA GLY A 725 7.37 -1.79 -35.49
C GLY A 725 6.10 -1.33 -36.19
N ASN A 726 6.14 -0.16 -36.83
CA ASN A 726 5.03 0.43 -37.58
C ASN A 726 5.48 0.80 -39.01
N LYS A 727 4.72 1.65 -39.70
CA LYS A 727 5.03 2.19 -41.04
C LYS A 727 5.06 3.73 -41.02
N LEU A 728 5.41 4.32 -39.88
CA LEU A 728 5.53 5.77 -39.71
C LEU A 728 6.67 6.32 -40.57
N SER A 729 6.55 7.58 -40.98
CA SER A 729 7.43 8.27 -41.92
C SER A 729 7.81 9.68 -41.44
N GLY A 730 8.52 10.41 -42.30
CA GLY A 730 8.94 11.79 -42.05
C GLY A 730 10.22 11.88 -41.22
N GLU A 731 10.64 13.10 -40.92
CA GLU A 731 11.80 13.34 -40.07
C GLU A 731 11.46 13.13 -38.59
N ILE A 732 12.44 12.75 -37.77
CA ILE A 732 12.28 12.74 -36.32
C ILE A 732 12.10 14.19 -35.84
N PRO A 733 10.97 14.57 -35.22
CA PRO A 733 10.73 15.97 -34.91
C PRO A 733 11.56 16.50 -33.74
N SER A 734 12.12 17.71 -33.89
CA SER A 734 12.89 18.40 -32.85
C SER A 734 12.06 18.80 -31.60
N TRP A 735 10.72 18.78 -31.70
CA TRP A 735 9.85 19.00 -30.55
C TRP A 735 9.90 17.87 -29.53
N ILE A 736 10.28 16.63 -29.90
CA ILE A 736 10.43 15.52 -28.94
C ILE A 736 11.41 15.92 -27.85
N GLY A 737 12.64 16.27 -28.23
CA GLY A 737 13.67 16.65 -27.26
C GLY A 737 13.42 17.99 -26.56
N SER A 738 12.69 18.92 -27.18
CA SER A 738 12.46 20.26 -26.58
C SER A 738 11.17 20.40 -25.76
N HIS A 739 10.25 19.43 -25.80
CA HIS A 739 8.97 19.49 -25.09
C HIS A 739 8.66 18.22 -24.26
N LEU A 740 9.23 17.06 -24.59
CA LEU A 740 9.00 15.79 -23.88
C LEU A 740 10.19 15.41 -23.00
N THR A 741 10.69 16.35 -22.19
CA THR A 741 11.96 16.22 -21.44
C THR A 741 11.94 15.14 -20.36
N TYR A 742 10.75 14.66 -19.97
CA TYR A 742 10.54 13.58 -19.00
C TYR A 742 10.63 12.16 -19.61
N LEU A 743 10.88 12.03 -20.91
CA LEU A 743 10.98 10.71 -21.56
C LEU A 743 12.13 9.87 -20.99
N VAL A 744 11.76 8.75 -20.37
CA VAL A 744 12.64 7.67 -19.91
C VAL A 744 12.85 6.63 -21.02
N VAL A 745 11.82 6.36 -21.82
CA VAL A 745 11.86 5.40 -22.95
C VAL A 745 11.36 6.07 -24.22
N LEU A 746 12.21 6.10 -25.25
CA LEU A 746 11.87 6.53 -26.60
C LEU A 746 12.22 5.43 -27.61
N SER A 747 11.19 4.79 -28.16
CA SER A 747 11.30 3.73 -29.17
C SER A 747 10.61 4.15 -30.47
N LEU A 748 11.44 4.48 -31.48
CA LEU A 748 11.02 4.77 -32.85
C LEU A 748 11.40 3.63 -33.82
N ARG A 749 11.91 2.52 -33.29
CA ARG A 749 12.51 1.39 -34.02
C ARG A 749 11.62 0.80 -35.11
N VAL A 750 12.21 0.23 -36.16
CA VAL A 750 11.47 -0.53 -37.19
C VAL A 750 10.32 0.29 -37.79
N ASN A 751 10.67 1.42 -38.41
CA ASN A 751 9.75 2.35 -39.07
C ASN A 751 10.39 2.84 -40.39
N LYS A 752 9.96 4.00 -40.92
CA LYS A 752 10.53 4.66 -42.10
C LYS A 752 10.93 6.11 -41.81
N PHE A 753 11.34 6.42 -40.58
CA PHE A 753 11.82 7.74 -40.22
C PHE A 753 13.09 8.07 -41.02
N ASN A 754 13.16 9.28 -41.54
CA ASN A 754 14.22 9.76 -42.43
C ASN A 754 14.82 11.08 -41.90
N GLY A 755 15.63 11.74 -42.72
CA GLY A 755 16.32 12.97 -42.33
C GLY A 755 17.42 12.70 -41.29
N LYS A 756 17.79 13.71 -40.51
CA LYS A 756 18.86 13.63 -39.51
C LYS A 756 18.30 13.39 -38.12
N ILE A 757 19.10 12.78 -37.25
CA ILE A 757 18.83 12.78 -35.80
C ILE A 757 18.92 14.24 -35.32
N PRO A 758 17.83 14.86 -34.83
CA PRO A 758 17.84 16.28 -34.47
C PRO A 758 18.64 16.50 -33.16
N PRO A 759 19.57 17.47 -33.11
CA PRO A 759 20.36 17.74 -31.89
C PRO A 759 19.52 18.06 -30.65
N ASN A 760 18.29 18.55 -30.83
CA ASN A 760 17.36 18.79 -29.72
C ASN A 760 17.06 17.54 -28.88
N LEU A 761 17.19 16.32 -29.43
CA LEU A 761 17.04 15.08 -28.65
C LEU A 761 18.01 15.02 -27.46
N CYS A 762 19.18 15.65 -27.54
CA CYS A 762 20.15 15.72 -26.45
C CYS A 762 19.63 16.47 -25.19
N HIS A 763 18.41 17.00 -25.17
CA HIS A 763 17.79 17.58 -23.96
C HIS A 763 16.90 16.58 -23.19
N LEU A 764 16.79 15.32 -23.63
CA LEU A 764 16.08 14.26 -22.92
C LEU A 764 16.92 13.76 -21.74
N ASN A 765 17.01 14.56 -20.67
CA ASN A 765 17.92 14.30 -19.55
C ASN A 765 17.61 12.99 -18.78
N GLU A 766 16.35 12.55 -18.79
CA GLU A 766 15.86 11.35 -18.11
C GLU A 766 15.94 10.08 -18.96
N VAL A 767 16.36 10.16 -20.22
CA VAL A 767 16.28 9.03 -21.15
C VAL A 767 17.20 7.88 -20.74
N ARG A 768 16.62 6.70 -20.54
CA ARG A 768 17.36 5.47 -20.24
C ARG A 768 17.42 4.55 -21.46
N ILE A 769 16.35 4.51 -22.26
CA ILE A 769 16.29 3.70 -23.47
C ILE A 769 15.98 4.59 -24.67
N LEU A 770 16.92 4.64 -25.63
CA LEU A 770 16.78 5.35 -26.89
C LEU A 770 17.02 4.38 -28.06
N ASP A 771 15.93 3.89 -28.67
CA ASP A 771 15.98 2.98 -29.82
C ASP A 771 15.43 3.68 -31.09
N LEU A 772 16.34 4.01 -31.99
CA LEU A 772 16.07 4.57 -33.32
C LEU A 772 16.39 3.56 -34.45
N SER A 773 16.63 2.29 -34.09
CA SER A 773 17.14 1.27 -35.00
C SER A 773 16.18 0.95 -36.15
N ARG A 774 16.73 0.42 -37.26
CA ARG A 774 15.95 -0.11 -38.39
C ARG A 774 15.00 0.94 -39.00
N ASN A 775 15.56 2.12 -39.29
CA ASN A 775 14.94 3.23 -40.00
C ASN A 775 15.78 3.60 -41.24
N ILE A 776 15.58 4.78 -41.82
CA ILE A 776 16.37 5.32 -42.95
C ILE A 776 16.98 6.68 -42.58
N LEU A 777 17.53 6.76 -41.36
CA LEU A 777 18.14 7.98 -40.81
C LEU A 777 19.52 8.23 -41.44
N LEU A 778 19.79 9.51 -41.73
CA LEU A 778 20.95 10.01 -42.46
C LEU A 778 21.76 11.01 -41.62
N GLY A 779 22.99 11.30 -42.07
CA GLY A 779 23.86 12.29 -41.45
C GLY A 779 24.64 11.77 -40.25
N GLU A 780 25.23 12.69 -39.47
CA GLU A 780 26.10 12.36 -38.35
C GLU A 780 25.32 12.14 -37.04
N ILE A 781 25.87 11.30 -36.16
CA ILE A 781 25.39 11.16 -34.77
C ILE A 781 25.67 12.50 -34.04
N PRO A 782 24.69 13.10 -33.34
CA PRO A 782 24.90 14.35 -32.61
C PRO A 782 26.01 14.23 -31.55
N ARG A 783 26.85 15.27 -31.41
CA ARG A 783 27.94 15.27 -30.41
C ARG A 783 27.49 15.54 -28.97
N CYS A 784 26.24 15.93 -28.78
CA CYS A 784 25.69 16.33 -27.49
C CYS A 784 25.09 15.18 -26.66
N LEU A 785 25.31 13.91 -27.02
CA LEU A 785 24.70 12.78 -26.31
C LEU A 785 25.14 12.68 -24.85
N ASN A 786 26.28 13.28 -24.47
CA ASN A 786 26.73 13.40 -23.09
C ASN A 786 25.85 14.31 -22.21
N ASN A 787 24.83 14.97 -22.77
CA ASN A 787 23.80 15.67 -22.00
C ASN A 787 22.74 14.71 -21.40
N PHE A 788 22.73 13.43 -21.78
CA PHE A 788 21.85 12.41 -21.18
C PHE A 788 22.29 12.07 -19.75
N THR A 789 21.92 12.90 -18.79
CA THR A 789 22.36 12.82 -17.40
C THR A 789 22.14 11.44 -16.78
N SER A 790 20.97 10.82 -17.00
CA SER A 790 20.60 9.46 -16.57
C SER A 790 21.50 8.33 -17.12
N LEU A 791 22.30 8.60 -18.16
CA LEU A 791 23.23 7.65 -18.78
C LEU A 791 24.69 7.89 -18.37
N LEU A 792 24.99 8.96 -17.61
CA LEU A 792 26.35 9.30 -17.19
C LEU A 792 26.85 8.40 -16.04
N GLN A 793 26.00 8.07 -15.08
CA GLN A 793 26.36 7.33 -13.86
C GLN A 793 25.31 6.27 -13.49
N ASP A 794 25.54 5.54 -12.39
CA ASP A 794 24.69 4.43 -11.97
C ASP A 794 23.78 4.77 -10.78
N ASP A 795 22.77 5.59 -11.06
CA ASP A 795 21.92 6.21 -10.03
C ASP A 795 20.58 5.47 -9.80
N SER A 796 20.36 4.26 -10.33
CA SER A 796 19.04 3.62 -10.31
C SER A 796 18.73 2.91 -8.98
N SER A 797 17.97 3.58 -8.11
CA SER A 797 17.34 2.97 -6.92
C SER A 797 16.15 2.06 -7.25
N ASN A 798 15.37 2.40 -8.28
CA ASN A 798 14.14 1.67 -8.65
C ASN A 798 14.36 0.76 -9.86
N SER A 799 14.01 -0.52 -9.72
CA SER A 799 14.19 -1.55 -10.75
C SER A 799 13.19 -1.48 -11.91
N SER A 800 12.00 -0.96 -11.67
CA SER A 800 10.91 -0.84 -12.65
C SER A 800 10.47 0.62 -12.81
N ILE A 801 9.75 0.89 -13.91
CA ILE A 801 9.06 2.16 -14.12
C ILE A 801 7.61 1.92 -13.67
N LEU A 802 7.24 2.51 -12.53
CA LEU A 802 5.90 2.43 -11.95
C LEU A 802 5.20 3.78 -12.11
N PHE A 803 3.93 3.74 -12.50
CA PHE A 803 3.06 4.91 -12.56
C PHE A 803 2.06 4.81 -11.41
N HIS A 804 2.27 5.62 -10.36
CA HIS A 804 1.35 5.75 -9.23
C HIS A 804 0.14 6.58 -9.66
N LEU A 805 -1.07 6.01 -9.60
CA LEU A 805 -2.29 6.64 -10.13
C LEU A 805 -3.32 7.06 -9.06
N GLY A 806 -3.17 6.59 -7.82
CA GLY A 806 -4.06 6.91 -6.70
C GLY A 806 -3.51 7.95 -5.72
N GLU A 807 -4.41 8.54 -4.93
CA GLU A 807 -4.04 9.37 -3.77
C GLU A 807 -3.74 8.49 -2.55
N ASN A 808 -2.64 8.78 -1.85
CA ASN A 808 -2.24 8.07 -0.63
C ASN A 808 -3.17 8.44 0.55
N ASN A 809 -4.32 7.79 0.65
CA ASN A 809 -5.20 7.94 1.81
C ASN A 809 -4.57 7.27 3.05
N GLU A 810 -4.16 8.08 4.03
CA GLU A 810 -3.53 7.67 5.31
C GLU A 810 -4.37 6.71 6.17
N TYR A 811 -5.64 6.46 5.83
CA TYR A 811 -6.62 5.79 6.69
C TYR A 811 -6.85 4.30 6.42
N GLY A 812 -5.95 3.60 5.74
CA GLY A 812 -5.91 2.12 5.69
C GLY A 812 -7.14 1.42 5.06
N PHE A 813 -8.07 2.17 4.49
CA PHE A 813 -9.06 1.64 3.55
C PHE A 813 -8.38 1.33 2.21
N TYR A 814 -8.90 0.34 1.49
CA TYR A 814 -8.28 -0.19 0.29
C TYR A 814 -8.02 0.90 -0.76
N SER A 815 -6.78 1.37 -0.83
CA SER A 815 -6.27 1.97 -2.05
C SER A 815 -6.15 0.84 -3.07
N TYR A 816 -7.18 0.70 -3.90
CA TYR A 816 -7.16 -0.25 -5.02
C TYR A 816 -6.25 0.22 -6.17
N ALA A 817 -5.65 1.41 -6.05
CA ALA A 817 -4.74 1.96 -7.05
C ALA A 817 -3.49 1.09 -7.21
N GLU A 818 -3.57 0.13 -8.12
CA GLU A 818 -2.43 -0.65 -8.57
C GLU A 818 -1.52 0.22 -9.44
N ASP A 819 -0.25 0.29 -9.08
CA ASP A 819 0.77 0.95 -9.89
C ASP A 819 0.85 0.29 -11.27
N TYR A 820 0.61 1.06 -12.34
CA TYR A 820 0.81 0.52 -13.69
C TYR A 820 2.32 0.32 -13.92
N MET A 821 2.71 -0.91 -14.22
CA MET A 821 4.10 -1.24 -14.51
C MET A 821 4.40 -1.04 -15.99
N GLY A 822 5.17 0.00 -16.32
CA GLY A 822 5.60 0.28 -17.69
C GLY A 822 6.38 -0.88 -18.30
N ASP A 823 6.16 -1.13 -19.59
CA ASP A 823 6.86 -2.15 -20.36
C ASP A 823 7.46 -1.59 -21.65
N ALA A 824 8.52 -2.22 -22.17
CA ALA A 824 9.10 -1.89 -23.46
C ALA A 824 9.67 -3.13 -24.15
N LEU A 825 9.61 -3.18 -25.49
CA LEU A 825 10.25 -4.21 -26.30
C LEU A 825 11.69 -3.79 -26.63
N VAL A 826 12.66 -4.50 -26.07
CA VAL A 826 14.07 -4.09 -26.08
C VAL A 826 14.94 -5.17 -26.70
N GLN A 827 15.87 -4.74 -27.57
CA GLN A 827 16.99 -5.57 -28.05
C GLN A 827 18.14 -5.48 -27.04
N TRP A 828 18.50 -6.60 -26.42
CA TRP A 828 19.57 -6.68 -25.42
C TRP A 828 20.37 -7.97 -25.60
N LYS A 829 21.71 -7.87 -25.64
CA LYS A 829 22.62 -9.02 -25.82
C LYS A 829 22.19 -9.97 -26.95
N SER A 830 21.92 -9.41 -28.12
CA SER A 830 21.48 -10.12 -29.33
C SER A 830 20.13 -10.86 -29.22
N SER A 831 19.38 -10.69 -28.13
CA SER A 831 18.02 -11.19 -27.95
C SER A 831 17.01 -10.02 -27.91
N GLU A 832 15.78 -10.26 -28.34
CA GLU A 832 14.67 -9.30 -28.20
C GLU A 832 13.73 -9.79 -27.09
N SER A 833 13.32 -8.92 -26.17
CA SER A 833 12.43 -9.29 -25.07
C SER A 833 11.63 -8.09 -24.54
N VAL A 834 10.46 -8.36 -23.99
CA VAL A 834 9.66 -7.34 -23.28
C VAL A 834 10.15 -7.26 -21.84
N TYR A 835 10.56 -6.07 -21.41
CA TYR A 835 11.01 -5.82 -20.04
C TYR A 835 10.01 -4.92 -19.32
N ASN A 836 9.72 -5.26 -18.05
CA ASN A 836 8.87 -4.47 -17.16
C ASN A 836 9.50 -4.33 -15.75
N LYS A 837 9.67 -5.45 -15.02
CA LYS A 837 10.20 -5.50 -13.65
C LYS A 837 11.63 -4.98 -13.49
N THR A 838 12.42 -4.99 -14.56
CA THR A 838 13.81 -4.51 -14.58
C THR A 838 14.00 -3.37 -15.59
N LEU A 839 12.91 -2.80 -16.13
CA LEU A 839 12.96 -1.78 -17.17
C LEU A 839 13.69 -0.51 -16.70
N GLY A 840 13.55 -0.15 -15.42
CA GLY A 840 14.18 1.02 -14.82
C GLY A 840 15.71 0.92 -14.73
N LEU A 841 16.27 -0.29 -14.79
CA LEU A 841 17.71 -0.54 -14.76
C LEU A 841 18.38 -0.45 -16.15
N LEU A 842 17.60 -0.55 -17.23
CA LEU A 842 18.15 -0.67 -18.59
C LEU A 842 18.60 0.70 -19.14
N LYS A 843 19.90 0.82 -19.45
CA LYS A 843 20.52 2.01 -20.04
C LYS A 843 21.09 1.68 -21.42
N ILE A 844 20.40 2.09 -22.50
CA ILE A 844 20.56 1.55 -23.86
C ILE A 844 20.49 2.64 -24.93
N ILE A 845 21.40 2.58 -25.89
CA ILE A 845 21.31 3.30 -27.18
C ILE A 845 21.42 2.29 -28.32
N ASP A 846 20.38 2.21 -29.16
CA ASP A 846 20.39 1.44 -30.42
C ASP A 846 20.05 2.33 -31.62
N PHE A 847 21.06 2.58 -32.47
CA PHE A 847 20.92 3.30 -33.74
C PHE A 847 21.20 2.39 -34.95
N SER A 848 21.22 1.07 -34.75
CA SER A 848 21.63 0.10 -35.76
C SER A 848 20.70 0.05 -36.97
N SER A 849 21.21 -0.44 -38.10
CA SER A 849 20.45 -0.61 -39.35
C SER A 849 19.81 0.70 -39.83
N ASN A 850 20.65 1.73 -40.03
CA ASN A 850 20.29 3.03 -40.58
C ASN A 850 21.30 3.42 -41.68
N GLU A 851 21.23 4.66 -42.19
CA GLU A 851 22.16 5.21 -43.19
C GLU A 851 23.08 6.29 -42.59
N LEU A 852 23.41 6.17 -41.30
CA LEU A 852 24.23 7.16 -40.58
C LEU A 852 25.68 7.17 -41.09
N VAL A 853 26.28 8.36 -41.12
CA VAL A 853 27.62 8.63 -41.67
C VAL A 853 28.47 9.46 -40.69
N GLY A 854 29.70 9.77 -41.07
CA GLY A 854 30.62 10.54 -40.22
C GLY A 854 31.33 9.65 -39.19
N ARG A 855 31.77 10.25 -38.09
CA ARG A 855 32.50 9.54 -37.01
C ARG A 855 31.59 9.33 -35.80
N VAL A 856 31.89 8.30 -35.00
CA VAL A 856 31.33 8.18 -33.65
C VAL A 856 31.85 9.35 -32.79
N PRO A 857 30.98 10.13 -32.11
CA PRO A 857 31.43 11.25 -31.26
C PRO A 857 32.22 10.79 -30.04
N GLU A 858 33.38 11.41 -29.78
CA GLU A 858 34.21 11.15 -28.58
C GLU A 858 33.48 11.51 -27.29
N GLU A 859 32.52 12.43 -27.36
CA GLU A 859 31.65 12.82 -26.25
C GLU A 859 30.83 11.63 -25.70
N MET A 860 30.53 10.60 -26.51
CA MET A 860 29.85 9.38 -26.06
C MET A 860 30.62 8.61 -24.97
N ALA A 861 31.94 8.78 -24.90
CA ALA A 861 32.77 8.18 -23.85
C ALA A 861 32.43 8.69 -22.43
N GLN A 862 31.60 9.71 -22.28
CA GLN A 862 31.12 10.21 -20.99
C GLN A 862 29.92 9.42 -20.44
N LEU A 863 29.28 8.57 -21.26
CA LEU A 863 28.12 7.76 -20.88
C LEU A 863 28.52 6.54 -20.03
N GLY A 864 29.05 6.81 -18.83
CA GLY A 864 29.63 5.81 -17.92
C GLY A 864 28.65 4.75 -17.44
N GLY A 865 27.36 5.10 -17.33
CA GLY A 865 26.27 4.22 -16.91
C GLY A 865 25.64 3.41 -18.05
N LEU A 866 26.04 3.59 -19.32
CA LEU A 866 25.43 2.89 -20.45
C LEU A 866 25.76 1.39 -20.42
N LEU A 867 24.73 0.55 -20.52
CA LEU A 867 24.85 -0.92 -20.46
C LEU A 867 24.87 -1.58 -21.85
N SER A 868 24.21 -0.99 -22.84
CA SER A 868 24.28 -1.47 -24.23
C SER A 868 24.37 -0.33 -25.25
N LEU A 869 25.29 -0.50 -26.21
CA LEU A 869 25.48 0.38 -27.36
C LEU A 869 25.47 -0.45 -28.65
N ASN A 870 24.54 -0.14 -29.54
CA ASN A 870 24.44 -0.79 -30.85
C ASN A 870 24.40 0.28 -31.97
N LEU A 871 25.45 0.31 -32.79
CA LEU A 871 25.60 1.21 -33.94
C LEU A 871 25.77 0.43 -35.26
N SER A 872 25.52 -0.88 -35.25
CA SER A 872 25.85 -1.75 -36.38
C SER A 872 25.02 -1.48 -37.64
N ARG A 873 25.51 -1.92 -38.80
CA ARG A 873 24.82 -1.78 -40.10
C ARG A 873 24.50 -0.31 -40.41
N ASN A 874 25.53 0.52 -40.41
CA ASN A 874 25.51 1.93 -40.81
C ASN A 874 26.69 2.21 -41.76
N ASN A 875 26.90 3.46 -42.15
CA ASN A 875 28.05 3.93 -42.93
C ASN A 875 29.02 4.78 -42.07
N LEU A 876 29.21 4.42 -40.80
CA LEU A 876 30.12 5.13 -39.90
C LEU A 876 31.59 4.90 -40.30
N THR A 877 32.40 5.95 -40.16
CA THR A 877 33.78 6.05 -40.66
C THR A 877 34.74 6.54 -39.57
N GLY A 878 36.05 6.43 -39.82
CA GLY A 878 37.06 6.83 -38.85
C GLY A 878 37.26 5.79 -37.75
N ASN A 879 37.93 6.17 -36.67
CA ASN A 879 38.33 5.23 -35.63
C ASN A 879 37.21 4.96 -34.62
N ILE A 880 37.29 3.83 -33.93
CA ILE A 880 36.59 3.62 -32.65
C ILE A 880 37.14 4.66 -31.66
N ILE A 881 36.26 5.28 -30.87
CA ILE A 881 36.62 6.38 -29.96
C ILE A 881 37.66 5.94 -28.92
N GLU A 882 38.72 6.74 -28.73
CA GLU A 882 39.80 6.41 -27.80
C GLU A 882 39.30 6.41 -26.34
N GLY A 883 38.25 7.17 -26.06
CA GLY A 883 37.62 7.22 -24.75
C GLY A 883 36.80 5.99 -24.33
N ILE A 884 36.59 4.99 -25.21
CA ILE A 884 35.58 3.91 -24.99
C ILE A 884 35.71 3.18 -23.64
N GLY A 885 36.94 2.98 -23.12
CA GLY A 885 37.19 2.36 -21.81
C GLY A 885 36.59 3.09 -20.59
N LYS A 886 36.12 4.33 -20.75
CA LYS A 886 35.40 5.08 -19.70
C LYS A 886 33.98 4.59 -19.48
N MET A 887 33.37 3.92 -20.45
CA MET A 887 31.99 3.40 -20.40
C MET A 887 31.94 2.08 -19.61
N LYS A 888 32.37 2.13 -18.35
CA LYS A 888 32.73 0.93 -17.56
C LYS A 888 31.62 -0.09 -17.41
N ASN A 889 30.36 0.35 -17.36
CA ASN A 889 29.21 -0.54 -17.16
C ASN A 889 28.76 -1.25 -18.46
N LEU A 890 29.41 -0.99 -19.61
CA LEU A 890 28.97 -1.51 -20.91
C LEU A 890 29.08 -3.04 -20.98
N GLU A 891 27.93 -3.70 -21.09
CA GLU A 891 27.80 -5.16 -21.18
C GLU A 891 27.68 -5.69 -22.62
N SER A 892 27.31 -4.83 -23.58
CA SER A 892 27.06 -5.22 -24.97
C SER A 892 27.40 -4.10 -25.95
N LEU A 893 28.36 -4.34 -26.84
CA LEU A 893 28.82 -3.41 -27.87
C LEU A 893 28.77 -4.05 -29.27
N ASP A 894 27.93 -3.51 -30.17
CA ASP A 894 27.91 -3.90 -31.58
C ASP A 894 28.19 -2.70 -32.49
N LEU A 895 29.34 -2.74 -33.17
CA LEU A 895 29.79 -1.77 -34.16
C LEU A 895 29.91 -2.42 -35.56
N SER A 896 29.42 -3.64 -35.73
CA SER A 896 29.63 -4.44 -36.94
C SER A 896 29.01 -3.80 -38.20
N LYS A 897 29.52 -4.17 -39.38
CA LYS A 897 28.97 -3.74 -40.69
C LYS A 897 28.93 -2.22 -40.80
N ASN A 898 30.10 -1.61 -40.64
CA ASN A 898 30.36 -0.18 -40.81
C ASN A 898 31.62 -0.01 -41.68
N GLN A 899 32.13 1.22 -41.78
CA GLN A 899 33.35 1.57 -42.51
C GLN A 899 34.43 2.09 -41.54
N LEU A 900 34.46 1.58 -40.31
CA LEU A 900 35.41 2.00 -39.28
C LEU A 900 36.83 1.57 -39.64
N THR A 901 37.81 2.42 -39.32
CA THR A 901 39.22 2.30 -39.72
C THR A 901 40.16 2.36 -38.53
N GLY A 902 41.42 2.02 -38.74
CA GLY A 902 42.47 2.18 -37.73
C GLY A 902 42.45 1.07 -36.66
N ARG A 903 43.13 1.32 -35.55
CA ARG A 903 43.32 0.31 -34.49
C ARG A 903 42.12 0.20 -33.57
N ILE A 904 41.93 -0.97 -32.98
CA ILE A 904 41.09 -1.12 -31.79
C ILE A 904 41.82 -0.41 -30.63
N PRO A 905 41.21 0.59 -29.96
CA PRO A 905 41.88 1.37 -28.92
C PRO A 905 42.18 0.51 -27.70
N THR A 906 43.33 0.75 -27.06
CA THR A 906 43.77 -0.03 -25.89
C THR A 906 42.85 0.16 -24.68
N SER A 907 42.14 1.29 -24.60
CA SER A 907 41.13 1.54 -23.58
C SER A 907 39.96 0.54 -23.61
N LEU A 908 39.66 -0.10 -24.76
CA LEU A 908 38.61 -1.13 -24.85
C LEU A 908 38.90 -2.35 -23.95
N ALA A 909 40.18 -2.61 -23.63
CA ALA A 909 40.60 -3.65 -22.68
C ALA A 909 40.12 -3.39 -21.23
N GLN A 910 39.66 -2.18 -20.92
CA GLN A 910 39.19 -1.76 -19.58
C GLN A 910 37.71 -2.10 -19.33
N LEU A 911 36.98 -2.55 -20.35
CA LEU A 911 35.56 -2.89 -20.25
C LEU A 911 35.35 -4.29 -19.66
N HIS A 912 35.50 -4.41 -18.34
CA HIS A 912 35.48 -5.69 -17.64
C HIS A 912 34.11 -6.39 -17.58
N PHE A 913 33.00 -5.65 -17.75
CA PHE A 913 31.64 -6.21 -17.80
C PHE A 913 31.17 -6.59 -19.21
N LEU A 914 31.97 -6.31 -20.24
CA LEU A 914 31.59 -6.50 -21.64
C LEU A 914 31.37 -7.99 -21.94
N SER A 915 30.10 -8.39 -22.10
CA SER A 915 29.68 -9.77 -22.31
C SER A 915 29.36 -10.11 -23.77
N ILE A 916 29.10 -9.10 -24.60
CA ILE A 916 28.94 -9.24 -26.06
C ILE A 916 29.73 -8.14 -26.77
N LEU A 917 30.47 -8.53 -27.79
CA LEU A 917 31.21 -7.65 -28.69
C LEU A 917 31.03 -8.14 -30.13
N ASP A 918 30.71 -7.24 -31.06
CA ASP A 918 30.84 -7.48 -32.50
C ASP A 918 31.43 -6.25 -33.20
N LEU A 919 32.61 -6.42 -33.79
CA LEU A 919 33.36 -5.44 -34.58
C LEU A 919 33.49 -5.89 -36.05
N SER A 920 32.81 -6.99 -36.43
CA SER A 920 32.97 -7.64 -37.72
C SER A 920 32.54 -6.76 -38.90
N SER A 921 33.04 -7.07 -40.09
CA SER A 921 32.72 -6.34 -41.33
C SER A 921 32.99 -4.84 -41.23
N ASN A 922 34.21 -4.48 -40.84
CA ASN A 922 34.76 -3.12 -40.84
C ASN A 922 36.12 -3.12 -41.58
N ASN A 923 36.86 -2.01 -41.54
CA ASN A 923 38.19 -1.86 -42.11
C ASN A 923 39.25 -1.55 -41.02
N LEU A 924 39.12 -2.21 -39.87
CA LEU A 924 40.05 -2.09 -38.73
C LEU A 924 41.38 -2.80 -39.03
N SER A 925 42.45 -2.33 -38.39
CA SER A 925 43.82 -2.80 -38.64
C SER A 925 44.71 -2.87 -37.39
N GLY A 926 45.75 -3.69 -37.45
CA GLY A 926 46.74 -3.85 -36.38
C GLY A 926 46.38 -4.91 -35.33
N LYS A 927 47.14 -4.91 -34.23
CA LYS A 927 47.02 -5.94 -33.19
C LYS A 927 45.81 -5.69 -32.27
N ILE A 928 45.02 -6.72 -32.01
CA ILE A 928 43.95 -6.69 -30.99
C ILE A 928 44.59 -6.47 -29.59
N PRO A 929 44.14 -5.48 -28.80
CA PRO A 929 44.65 -5.24 -27.44
C PRO A 929 44.50 -6.47 -26.53
N SER A 930 45.50 -6.72 -25.68
CA SER A 930 45.50 -7.84 -24.72
C SER A 930 44.63 -7.52 -23.49
N SER A 931 43.73 -8.43 -23.12
CA SER A 931 42.91 -8.37 -21.91
C SER A 931 42.41 -9.78 -21.56
N THR A 932 41.65 -9.93 -20.47
CA THR A 932 40.89 -11.17 -20.22
C THR A 932 39.66 -11.28 -21.12
N GLN A 933 39.04 -10.15 -21.48
CA GLN A 933 37.71 -10.12 -22.10
C GLN A 933 37.78 -10.21 -23.63
N LEU A 934 38.59 -9.38 -24.30
CA LEU A 934 38.69 -9.32 -25.76
C LEU A 934 39.14 -10.65 -26.37
N GLN A 935 40.01 -11.39 -25.68
CA GLN A 935 40.50 -12.71 -26.08
C GLN A 935 39.53 -13.86 -25.75
N SER A 936 38.44 -13.59 -25.01
CA SER A 936 37.40 -14.60 -24.71
C SER A 936 36.31 -14.70 -25.79
N PHE A 937 36.17 -13.65 -26.62
CA PHE A 937 35.17 -13.62 -27.69
C PHE A 937 35.56 -14.50 -28.88
N ASP A 938 34.55 -15.01 -29.58
CA ASP A 938 34.75 -15.82 -30.78
C ASP A 938 35.43 -15.01 -31.91
N PRO A 939 36.34 -15.60 -32.70
CA PRO A 939 36.96 -14.95 -33.86
C PRO A 939 36.00 -14.28 -34.84
N SER A 940 34.75 -14.77 -34.95
CA SER A 940 33.70 -14.17 -35.78
C SER A 940 33.39 -12.72 -35.40
N SER A 941 33.52 -12.35 -34.12
CA SER A 941 33.36 -10.97 -33.60
C SER A 941 34.32 -9.96 -34.24
N TYR A 942 35.39 -10.43 -34.89
CA TYR A 942 36.39 -9.60 -35.56
C TYR A 942 36.45 -9.84 -37.07
N ALA A 943 35.68 -10.79 -37.60
CA ALA A 943 35.79 -11.26 -38.98
C ALA A 943 35.51 -10.16 -40.03
N GLY A 944 36.11 -10.28 -41.21
CA GLY A 944 35.97 -9.29 -42.29
C GLY A 944 36.87 -8.06 -42.18
N ASN A 945 37.62 -7.90 -41.08
CA ASN A 945 38.67 -6.90 -40.94
C ASN A 945 40.02 -7.51 -41.39
N ASN A 946 40.40 -7.31 -42.66
CA ASN A 946 41.54 -8.03 -43.26
C ASN A 946 42.92 -7.68 -42.67
N GLU A 947 43.05 -6.54 -42.00
CA GLU A 947 44.32 -6.06 -41.42
C GLU A 947 44.39 -6.25 -39.89
N LEU A 948 43.36 -6.83 -39.25
CA LEU A 948 43.41 -7.19 -37.82
C LEU A 948 44.18 -8.49 -37.58
N CYS A 949 44.93 -8.53 -36.49
CA CYS A 949 45.73 -9.70 -36.12
C CYS A 949 45.97 -9.81 -34.60
N GLY A 950 46.49 -10.95 -34.16
CA GLY A 950 46.67 -11.30 -32.74
C GLY A 950 45.42 -11.96 -32.13
N PRO A 951 45.56 -12.67 -31.00
CA PRO A 951 44.48 -13.47 -30.42
C PRO A 951 43.20 -12.65 -30.17
N PRO A 952 42.00 -13.18 -30.50
CA PRO A 952 41.73 -14.58 -30.90
C PRO A 952 41.94 -14.88 -32.40
N LEU A 953 42.40 -13.92 -33.21
CA LEU A 953 42.81 -14.15 -34.60
C LEU A 953 44.23 -14.74 -34.69
N ALA A 954 44.66 -15.05 -35.92
CA ALA A 954 46.03 -15.46 -36.21
C ALA A 954 47.06 -14.38 -35.79
N GLU A 955 48.26 -14.78 -35.39
CA GLU A 955 49.32 -13.84 -35.00
C GLU A 955 49.68 -12.87 -36.14
N CYS A 956 50.05 -11.65 -35.74
CA CYS A 956 50.49 -10.63 -36.68
C CYS A 956 51.76 -11.07 -37.42
N LEU A 957 51.72 -11.07 -38.76
CA LEU A 957 52.91 -11.27 -39.57
C LEU A 957 53.91 -10.15 -39.26
N ILE A 958 55.09 -10.52 -38.77
CA ILE A 958 56.18 -9.59 -38.47
C ILE A 958 56.68 -9.02 -39.79
N ALA A 959 56.39 -7.75 -40.04
CA ALA A 959 57.04 -6.99 -41.10
C ALA A 959 58.54 -6.82 -40.78
N ASP A 960 59.36 -6.82 -41.81
CA ASP A 960 60.81 -7.06 -41.76
C ASP A 960 61.61 -6.25 -40.73
N HIS A 961 62.69 -6.85 -40.24
CA HIS A 961 63.63 -6.24 -39.29
C HIS A 961 64.36 -5.02 -39.87
N SER A 962 63.76 -3.83 -39.77
CA SER A 962 64.52 -2.58 -39.77
C SER A 962 63.80 -1.49 -38.96
N ARG A 963 64.56 -0.84 -38.05
CA ARG A 963 64.10 0.18 -37.07
C ARG A 963 63.33 -0.33 -35.85
N ILE A 964 63.94 -1.26 -35.12
CA ILE A 964 63.87 -1.18 -33.65
C ILE A 964 64.87 -0.10 -33.23
N ASN A 965 64.36 1.03 -32.76
CA ASN A 965 64.91 1.87 -31.69
C ASN A 965 63.94 3.02 -31.43
N ASN A 966 63.57 3.19 -30.16
CA ASN A 966 62.56 4.13 -29.64
C ASN A 966 61.11 3.77 -29.98
N LEU A 967 60.47 2.98 -29.10
CA LEU A 967 59.34 3.43 -28.25
C LEU A 967 59.01 2.36 -27.20
N ASP A 968 58.67 2.84 -26.00
CA ASP A 968 57.93 2.23 -24.88
C ASP A 968 58.51 1.00 -24.12
N GLU A 969 59.30 1.29 -23.07
CA GLU A 969 59.62 0.35 -21.96
C GLU A 969 58.55 0.36 -20.84
N GLU A 970 57.26 0.19 -21.14
CA GLU A 970 56.22 -0.02 -20.10
C GLU A 970 55.52 -1.39 -20.18
N ASP A 971 55.88 -2.24 -21.14
CA ASP A 971 55.12 -3.45 -21.50
C ASP A 971 55.53 -4.74 -20.74
N LYS A 972 56.16 -4.62 -19.55
CA LYS A 972 56.53 -5.77 -18.69
C LYS A 972 56.37 -5.49 -17.20
N ILE A 973 55.80 -6.49 -16.49
CA ILE A 973 55.33 -6.45 -15.09
C ILE A 973 54.00 -5.66 -15.04
N ILE A 974 52.81 -6.28 -14.93
CA ILE A 974 52.40 -7.40 -14.06
C ILE A 974 51.39 -8.32 -14.81
N SER A 975 51.70 -9.62 -14.99
CA SER A 975 50.73 -10.75 -14.98
C SER A 975 51.34 -12.08 -15.47
N PHE A 976 51.97 -12.84 -14.56
CA PHE A 976 52.06 -14.31 -14.70
C PHE A 976 52.45 -14.99 -13.37
N GLY A 977 53.29 -14.33 -12.57
CA GLY A 977 53.72 -14.84 -11.24
C GLY A 977 52.61 -14.79 -10.17
N PHE A 978 51.76 -13.77 -10.19
CA PHE A 978 50.74 -13.55 -9.14
C PHE A 978 49.70 -14.68 -9.07
N TYR A 979 49.24 -15.18 -10.22
CA TYR A 979 48.28 -16.30 -10.31
C TYR A 979 48.83 -17.64 -9.85
N ARG A 980 50.16 -17.86 -9.89
CA ARG A 980 50.81 -19.06 -9.33
C ARG A 980 50.81 -19.07 -7.81
N CYS A 981 50.74 -17.90 -7.15
CA CYS A 981 50.66 -17.79 -5.70
C CYS A 981 49.22 -18.03 -5.20
N LEU A 982 48.22 -17.41 -5.87
CA LEU A 982 46.81 -17.52 -5.48
C LEU A 982 46.27 -18.96 -5.54
N LEU A 983 46.67 -19.73 -6.56
CA LEU A 983 46.31 -21.15 -6.70
C LEU A 983 46.99 -22.07 -5.68
N SER A 984 48.06 -21.62 -5.00
CA SER A 984 48.75 -22.42 -3.97
C SER A 984 48.13 -22.26 -2.57
N VAL A 985 47.33 -21.22 -2.34
CA VAL A 985 46.69 -20.95 -1.03
C VAL A 985 45.32 -21.62 -0.94
N VAL A 986 44.55 -21.65 -2.03
CA VAL A 986 43.22 -22.28 -2.06
C VAL A 986 43.28 -23.81 -1.86
N ASP A 987 44.35 -24.48 -2.32
CA ASP A 987 44.48 -25.94 -2.22
C ASP A 987 44.93 -26.42 -0.82
N GLN A 988 45.33 -25.51 0.09
CA GLN A 988 45.69 -25.85 1.48
C GLN A 988 44.55 -25.68 2.49
N CYS A 989 43.50 -24.90 2.17
CA CYS A 989 42.38 -24.66 3.10
C CYS A 989 41.30 -25.75 3.12
N HIS A 990 41.43 -26.85 2.36
CA HIS A 990 40.45 -27.95 2.34
C HIS A 990 40.74 -29.11 3.31
N LYS A 991 41.70 -28.94 4.24
CA LYS A 991 41.98 -29.90 5.31
C LYS A 991 42.34 -29.21 6.61
N LEU A 992 41.35 -28.91 7.44
CA LEU A 992 41.39 -28.89 8.92
C LEU A 992 40.00 -28.50 9.45
N ASP A 993 39.47 -29.28 10.40
CA ASP A 993 38.22 -28.99 11.14
C ASP A 993 38.52 -28.08 12.36
N PRO A 994 37.49 -27.45 12.98
CA PRO A 994 37.67 -26.22 13.74
C PRO A 994 38.00 -26.41 15.22
N CYS A 995 38.96 -25.63 15.73
CA CYS A 995 38.93 -24.95 17.05
C CYS A 995 40.19 -24.08 17.22
N ASP A 996 40.04 -22.94 17.90
CA ASP A 996 41.03 -21.94 18.36
C ASP A 996 41.28 -20.68 17.49
N ASN A 997 40.42 -19.68 17.69
CA ASN A 997 40.69 -18.28 17.36
C ASN A 997 41.71 -17.69 18.35
N ASN A 998 43.01 -17.62 17.99
CA ASN A 998 43.94 -16.62 18.56
C ASN A 998 45.28 -16.41 17.82
N ILE A 999 45.52 -17.00 16.64
CA ILE A 999 46.81 -16.87 15.92
C ILE A 999 46.62 -16.44 14.45
N VAL A 1000 45.89 -15.33 14.22
CA VAL A 1000 45.84 -14.65 12.89
C VAL A 1000 45.96 -13.12 13.02
N SER A 1001 46.00 -12.54 14.23
CA SER A 1001 46.03 -11.08 14.42
C SER A 1001 47.39 -10.43 14.15
N THR A 1002 48.50 -11.16 14.25
CA THR A 1002 49.85 -10.59 14.36
C THR A 1002 50.76 -10.78 13.14
N GLN A 1003 50.24 -11.28 12.02
CA GLN A 1003 51.01 -11.40 10.75
C GLN A 1003 50.43 -10.59 9.58
N ILE A 1004 49.29 -9.91 9.78
CA ILE A 1004 48.70 -9.03 8.75
C ILE A 1004 49.16 -7.57 8.94
N GLU A 1005 49.53 -7.16 10.16
CA GLU A 1005 49.90 -5.76 10.46
C GLU A 1005 51.26 -5.32 9.87
N ASP A 1006 52.21 -6.24 9.67
CA ASP A 1006 53.54 -5.92 9.10
C ASP A 1006 53.56 -5.84 7.56
N ALA A 1007 52.49 -6.23 6.86
CA ALA A 1007 52.47 -6.37 5.40
C ALA A 1007 51.90 -5.16 4.63
N LEU A 1008 51.26 -4.19 5.30
CA LEU A 1008 50.39 -3.18 4.68
C LEU A 1008 50.73 -1.73 5.04
N GLY A 1009 52.00 -1.42 5.34
CA GLY A 1009 52.46 -0.14 5.89
C GLY A 1009 51.98 1.13 5.16
N LEU A 1010 50.84 1.68 5.61
CA LEU A 1010 50.31 3.02 5.30
C LEU A 1010 49.60 3.61 6.53
N THR A 1011 49.52 4.94 6.59
CA THR A 1011 49.27 5.70 7.82
C THR A 1011 47.79 5.93 8.18
N ASN A 1012 47.54 6.06 9.49
CA ASN A 1012 46.23 6.31 10.06
C ASN A 1012 45.61 7.64 9.59
N ASN A 1013 44.64 7.60 8.66
CA ASN A 1013 43.52 8.57 8.63
C ASN A 1013 42.27 8.18 7.78
N LYS A 1014 42.07 6.89 7.47
CA LYS A 1014 40.77 6.33 7.05
C LYS A 1014 40.58 4.96 7.70
N ARG A 1015 39.92 4.92 8.87
CA ARG A 1015 39.79 3.69 9.70
C ARG A 1015 38.34 3.34 10.09
N SER A 1016 37.35 3.94 9.42
CA SER A 1016 35.95 3.50 9.42
C SER A 1016 35.48 3.27 7.98
N ASN A 1017 34.39 2.51 7.81
CA ASN A 1017 33.76 2.16 6.52
C ASN A 1017 34.47 1.06 5.71
N LEU A 1018 35.05 0.04 6.37
CA LEU A 1018 35.44 -1.22 5.69
C LEU A 1018 35.08 -2.49 6.48
N PHE A 1019 34.32 -2.37 7.57
CA PHE A 1019 33.99 -3.49 8.46
C PHE A 1019 32.52 -3.94 8.37
N GLU A 1020 31.62 -3.08 7.88
CA GLU A 1020 30.18 -3.40 7.76
C GLU A 1020 29.87 -4.15 6.44
N ASP A 1021 30.49 -3.76 5.32
CA ASP A 1021 30.30 -4.42 4.02
C ASP A 1021 30.73 -5.90 4.02
N PHE A 1022 31.70 -6.27 4.86
CA PHE A 1022 32.24 -7.63 4.92
C PHE A 1022 31.31 -8.62 5.65
N GLN A 1023 30.31 -8.13 6.40
CA GLN A 1023 29.39 -8.98 7.16
C GLN A 1023 28.12 -9.36 6.38
N SER A 1024 27.71 -8.57 5.38
CA SER A 1024 26.51 -8.85 4.57
C SER A 1024 26.69 -10.01 3.57
N LEU A 1025 27.93 -10.28 3.16
CA LEU A 1025 28.28 -11.32 2.17
C LEU A 1025 28.25 -12.77 2.69
N LEU A 1026 28.01 -12.99 3.99
CA LEU A 1026 28.08 -14.32 4.63
C LEU A 1026 26.72 -14.93 5.02
N SER A 1027 25.59 -14.30 4.66
CA SER A 1027 24.26 -14.71 5.16
C SER A 1027 23.17 -14.86 4.08
N SER A 1028 23.42 -15.65 3.04
CA SER A 1028 22.36 -16.25 2.22
C SER A 1028 22.80 -17.56 1.51
N PRO A 1029 22.04 -18.67 1.60
CA PRO A 1029 22.42 -19.95 1.00
C PRO A 1029 21.76 -20.18 -0.38
N ALA A 1030 22.56 -20.53 -1.39
CA ALA A 1030 22.07 -21.04 -2.69
C ALA A 1030 22.95 -22.22 -3.18
N PRO A 1031 22.38 -23.19 -3.94
CA PRO A 1031 22.92 -24.55 -3.99
C PRO A 1031 23.98 -24.79 -5.07
N VAL A 1032 25.02 -25.57 -4.74
CA VAL A 1032 26.08 -26.01 -5.67
C VAL A 1032 25.73 -27.37 -6.30
N PRO A 1033 25.67 -27.48 -7.66
CA PRO A 1033 25.57 -28.77 -8.33
C PRO A 1033 26.91 -29.51 -8.33
N LYS A 1034 26.94 -30.76 -7.82
CA LYS A 1034 28.14 -31.61 -7.85
C LYS A 1034 28.47 -32.06 -9.28
N ARG A 1035 29.60 -31.62 -9.84
CA ARG A 1035 30.27 -32.30 -10.97
C ARG A 1035 31.27 -33.33 -10.42
N ILE A 1036 31.05 -34.60 -10.74
CA ILE A 1036 32.01 -35.70 -10.47
C ILE A 1036 32.93 -35.86 -11.69
N GLN A 1037 34.25 -35.94 -11.46
CA GLN A 1037 35.23 -36.22 -12.51
C GLN A 1037 35.24 -37.69 -12.94
N HIS A 1038 35.67 -37.93 -14.18
CA HIS A 1038 35.83 -39.27 -14.75
C HIS A 1038 36.82 -40.16 -13.98
N ASN A 1039 36.50 -41.46 -13.92
CA ASN A 1039 37.50 -42.51 -13.79
C ASN A 1039 37.26 -43.59 -14.86
N ARG A 1040 38.34 -44.02 -15.54
CA ARG A 1040 38.29 -45.03 -16.61
C ARG A 1040 38.41 -46.45 -16.02
N VAL A 1041 37.40 -47.30 -16.22
CA VAL A 1041 37.56 -48.78 -16.22
C VAL A 1041 36.74 -49.39 -17.37
N LYS A 1042 37.11 -50.60 -17.80
CA LYS A 1042 36.79 -51.23 -19.09
C LYS A 1042 35.44 -51.99 -19.14
N SER A 1043 34.95 -52.12 -20.38
CA SER A 1043 34.34 -53.30 -21.03
C SER A 1043 32.90 -53.77 -20.71
N ALA A 1044 32.23 -54.17 -21.81
CA ALA A 1044 31.21 -55.23 -21.95
C ALA A 1044 29.70 -54.90 -21.80
N THR A 1045 29.10 -54.53 -22.95
CA THR A 1045 27.90 -55.16 -23.58
C THR A 1045 26.60 -55.51 -22.79
N ILE A 1046 25.48 -55.03 -23.38
CA ILE A 1046 24.18 -55.75 -23.65
C ILE A 1046 22.96 -55.51 -22.69
N THR A 1047 22.13 -54.54 -23.13
CA THR A 1047 20.64 -54.52 -23.32
C THR A 1047 19.58 -54.36 -22.20
N TYR A 1048 18.61 -53.46 -22.52
CA TYR A 1048 17.15 -53.41 -22.22
C TYR A 1048 16.69 -53.23 -20.75
N ASP A 1049 15.60 -52.52 -20.41
CA ASP A 1049 14.59 -51.77 -21.21
C ASP A 1049 14.04 -50.50 -20.47
N LYS A 1050 13.08 -49.80 -21.09
CA LYS A 1050 12.41 -48.51 -20.78
C LYS A 1050 11.71 -48.39 -19.39
N ASP A 1051 11.14 -47.26 -18.96
CA ASP A 1051 10.67 -46.00 -19.61
C ASP A 1051 10.88 -44.80 -18.62
N TYR A 1052 10.45 -43.53 -18.81
CA TYR A 1052 9.32 -42.95 -19.55
C TYR A 1052 9.72 -41.70 -20.39
N ARG A 1053 8.73 -40.83 -20.67
CA ARG A 1053 8.77 -39.58 -21.47
C ARG A 1053 8.35 -38.38 -20.59
N SER A 1054 8.61 -37.10 -20.90
CA SER A 1054 8.32 -36.41 -22.16
C SER A 1054 9.18 -35.15 -22.45
N PRO A 1055 9.16 -34.57 -23.69
CA PRO A 1055 10.25 -33.76 -24.21
C PRO A 1055 9.89 -32.34 -24.73
N HIS A 1056 10.94 -31.54 -24.98
CA HIS A 1056 10.93 -30.40 -25.92
C HIS A 1056 10.78 -30.83 -27.39
N SER A 1057 10.51 -29.86 -28.28
CA SER A 1057 10.96 -29.95 -29.68
C SER A 1057 11.21 -28.57 -30.32
N GLU A 1058 12.46 -28.30 -30.68
CA GLU A 1058 12.79 -27.48 -31.85
C GLU A 1058 13.02 -28.40 -33.07
N SER A 1059 12.90 -27.87 -34.29
CA SER A 1059 13.90 -28.11 -35.35
C SER A 1059 13.65 -27.26 -36.61
N LEU A 1060 14.73 -26.67 -37.13
CA LEU A 1060 14.83 -26.02 -38.45
C LEU A 1060 15.11 -27.07 -39.56
N ASN A 1061 14.71 -26.83 -40.82
CA ASN A 1061 15.62 -26.25 -41.85
C ASN A 1061 15.15 -26.23 -43.34
N ARG A 1062 15.61 -25.17 -44.05
CA ARG A 1062 16.04 -25.05 -45.47
C ARG A 1062 15.04 -25.01 -46.67
N VAL A 1063 14.71 -23.78 -47.07
CA VAL A 1063 15.01 -23.10 -48.37
C VAL A 1063 15.03 -23.92 -49.69
N THR A 1064 14.14 -23.58 -50.65
CA THR A 1064 14.51 -23.07 -52.01
C THR A 1064 13.31 -22.54 -52.85
N GLN A 1065 13.50 -21.35 -53.44
CA GLN A 1065 12.95 -20.78 -54.70
C GLN A 1065 11.42 -20.72 -55.04
N LEU A 1066 11.03 -19.53 -55.56
CA LEU A 1066 9.81 -19.15 -56.31
C LEU A 1066 9.76 -19.79 -57.73
N PRO A 1067 8.64 -19.78 -58.53
CA PRO A 1067 7.61 -18.73 -58.61
C PRO A 1067 6.12 -19.11 -58.89
N ASN A 1068 5.26 -18.07 -58.82
CA ASN A 1068 3.90 -17.85 -59.37
C ASN A 1068 3.24 -18.89 -60.33
N LEU A 1069 1.96 -19.24 -60.10
CA LEU A 1069 0.77 -18.83 -60.91
C LEU A 1069 -0.55 -19.57 -60.58
N GLN A 1070 -1.64 -18.79 -60.47
CA GLN A 1070 -3.06 -19.04 -60.86
C GLN A 1070 -3.92 -20.24 -60.36
N ALA A 1071 -5.23 -19.91 -60.25
CA ALA A 1071 -6.44 -20.74 -60.42
C ALA A 1071 -6.88 -21.73 -59.31
N GLN A 1072 -7.83 -21.24 -58.49
CA GLN A 1072 -9.22 -21.70 -58.28
C GLN A 1072 -9.62 -23.21 -58.27
N PRO A 1073 -10.76 -23.56 -57.62
CA PRO A 1073 -10.81 -24.67 -56.67
C PRO A 1073 -11.50 -25.94 -57.22
N LEU A 1074 -11.53 -27.03 -56.43
CA LEU A 1074 -12.70 -27.92 -56.29
C LEU A 1074 -12.56 -28.99 -55.17
N LYS A 1075 -13.64 -29.14 -54.39
CA LYS A 1075 -14.20 -30.36 -53.77
C LYS A 1075 -13.38 -31.28 -52.84
N THR A 1076 -13.80 -31.24 -51.57
CA THR A 1076 -14.32 -32.38 -50.78
C THR A 1076 -13.71 -33.78 -50.95
N THR A 1077 -13.18 -34.33 -49.86
CA THR A 1077 -13.72 -35.59 -49.31
C THR A 1077 -13.48 -35.70 -47.80
N GLN A 1078 -14.49 -36.11 -47.05
CA GLN A 1078 -14.33 -36.61 -45.69
C GLN A 1078 -13.81 -38.05 -45.76
N VAL A 1079 -12.88 -38.43 -44.88
CA VAL A 1079 -12.85 -39.80 -44.32
C VAL A 1079 -12.53 -39.73 -42.84
N THR A 1080 -13.48 -40.18 -42.03
CA THR A 1080 -13.39 -40.43 -40.59
C THR A 1080 -12.79 -41.80 -40.30
N THR A 1081 -11.87 -41.91 -39.34
CA THR A 1081 -11.76 -42.98 -38.30
C THR A 1081 -10.53 -42.67 -37.42
N HIS A 1082 -10.59 -42.47 -36.10
CA HIS A 1082 -11.02 -43.32 -34.96
C HIS A 1082 -9.90 -44.16 -34.31
N TYR A 1083 -9.67 -43.86 -33.02
CA TYR A 1083 -8.88 -44.60 -31.99
C TYR A 1083 -7.37 -44.81 -32.26
N LYS A 1084 -6.47 -44.71 -31.27
CA LYS A 1084 -6.64 -44.63 -29.80
C LYS A 1084 -6.08 -43.33 -29.20
#